data_AF-A0A250I7L7-F1
#
_entry.id   AF-A0A250I7L7-F1
#
_cell.length_a   1.000
_cell.length_b   1.000
_cell.length_c   1.000
_cell.angle_alpha   90.00
_cell.angle_beta   90.00
_cell.angle_gamma   90.00
#
_symmetry.space_group_name_H-M   'P 1'
#
loop_
_entity.id
_entity.type
_entity.pdbx_description
1 polymer ?
#
loop_
_entity_poly.entity_id
_entity_poly.type
_entity_poly.pdbx_seq_one_letter_code
_entity_poly.pdbx_strand_id
1 'polypeptide(L)'
;MKITRSPRLLLTSTLTLAATGMLLPAEALAAGITWPSNQVLPSFSAPAATLDLMDLTTSEFRYEAEGPHIRHGTGRLEGNGWLAQTSIDAPNQFLTYGPYVTDIPTGNNTAFFDLSIDNNTASNNVMVTVDVRDNETGVVLAQRDISRTEFTNVYTFQRFELPFNNPTAGHGIEFRIYWHGRSYIKVDSVGARTAVPDDEVALFTTLKGIVNRTQPRIFTYDTAMRGQDGKTGWLNSLGLRYTDVADKWSLLSKYRSEIQGIVVYDSALPDTVNLATTIAGLRSGVVASPALAAQLTAAPYNLPILVDLRGKFTTKLQVYQNLYDNYWSQLTHKVIIGLAPGIKGFLRDYAAAVPLAVVWLDPKVAAEDSLLRKFLVAMPYGTGGIYMGWWPEEAAGIQRVSEYGISTVASDFASNLTVFGGASRVVNVKPVPNKPTLGNKIYVSLILSDGDNLQFVEHLFKKNWDHPARGQVPLGWTISPAMLDAMPGVLNYLHTTATPNDNLISGPTGLGYTYPNYWGNQSHLDNYVSLTNDYMSRSGLKVLTVWNTITGGTNTNVGNSFATYAPSLLGLTAQNAGGGITVYNNLMPSQGLNATYCPTEASMISEINRHISGWNGTSPRFVSIQANPWEGNNYQSFVNVVNSFKSNTNIVFVRPDNYFQLMREAYNLPTDPSTLVKTYEAETTSYAGSPFSHAVGRSSDNGWTANVAQDNEGMMLYGPYVTTFPAGQLTTTFKIKIDVVTGNNDPIVTLDVRDATTGVVLTAFDVYRHQFKANGLYQDFSLTYQNVAGHQLEFRANYKDRATVNIDKVTTTTRIGQYEAEGAVQAHHAGRPTGDGWQAAPSLDPVGHMVYGPYDANVPVGARKVTFRVKTDNNSLGAQAVARIDVRDGVTGQSLAEMELTSQQFAAANQYQDFGLSFHHTTINHPLEYRVYFHGKTTLTVDKVTIN
;
A
#
# COMPACT_ATOMS: atom_id res chain seq x y z
N MET A 1 51.67 67.31 35.52
CA MET A 1 50.62 68.10 36.21
C MET A 1 49.35 67.26 36.31
N LYS A 2 48.60 67.40 37.39
CA LYS A 2 47.55 66.51 37.95
C LYS A 2 46.48 65.92 37.00
N ILE A 3 46.19 64.62 37.25
CA ILE A 3 44.88 63.94 37.47
C ILE A 3 43.80 63.96 36.34
N THR A 4 43.41 62.78 35.85
CA THR A 4 42.06 62.16 36.04
C THR A 4 41.99 60.73 35.47
N ARG A 5 41.11 59.90 36.06
CA ARG A 5 40.95 58.43 35.92
C ARG A 5 40.10 58.01 34.70
N SER A 6 40.31 56.80 34.20
CA SER A 6 39.26 55.91 33.62
C SER A 6 39.70 54.43 33.71
N PRO A 7 38.82 53.47 34.06
CA PRO A 7 39.22 52.11 34.42
C PRO A 7 39.35 51.16 33.22
N ARG A 8 40.29 50.22 33.35
CA ARG A 8 40.57 49.12 32.42
C ARG A 8 39.48 48.04 32.48
N LEU A 9 39.02 47.61 31.31
CA LEU A 9 38.17 46.45 31.08
C LEU A 9 38.94 45.17 31.41
N LEU A 10 38.42 44.33 32.30
CA LEU A 10 38.84 42.93 32.46
C LEU A 10 38.13 42.09 31.37
N LEU A 11 38.89 41.44 30.50
CA LEU A 11 38.43 40.27 29.76
C LEU A 11 38.77 39.02 30.58
N THR A 12 37.75 38.36 31.12
CA THR A 12 37.83 36.98 31.63
C THR A 12 37.51 36.02 30.49
N SER A 13 38.53 35.30 30.02
CA SER A 13 38.41 34.17 29.10
C SER A 13 37.92 32.92 29.84
N THR A 14 36.69 32.49 29.56
CA THR A 14 36.13 31.21 29.98
C THR A 14 36.66 30.08 29.08
N LEU A 15 37.34 29.11 29.69
CA LEU A 15 37.77 27.85 29.06
C LEU A 15 36.52 26.99 28.75
N THR A 16 36.26 26.72 27.48
CA THR A 16 35.34 25.67 27.04
C THR A 16 36.10 24.35 26.93
N LEU A 17 35.79 23.39 27.80
CA LEU A 17 36.18 21.99 27.60
C LEU A 17 35.37 21.42 26.44
N ALA A 18 36.02 21.17 25.30
CA ALA A 18 35.45 20.38 24.22
C ALA A 18 35.49 18.90 24.61
N ALA A 19 34.32 18.32 24.92
CA ALA A 19 34.16 16.88 24.98
C ALA A 19 34.16 16.34 23.54
N THR A 20 35.28 15.76 23.12
CA THR A 20 35.35 14.93 21.91
C THR A 20 34.53 13.67 22.16
N GLY A 21 33.28 13.66 21.69
CA GLY A 21 32.48 12.44 21.56
C GLY A 21 33.17 11.51 20.57
N MET A 22 33.51 10.31 21.03
CA MET A 22 33.88 9.21 20.14
C MET A 22 32.67 8.88 19.27
N LEU A 23 32.70 9.31 18.01
CA LEU A 23 31.83 8.80 16.96
C LEU A 23 32.15 7.31 16.77
N LEU A 24 31.23 6.45 17.19
CA LEU A 24 31.25 5.04 16.79
C LEU A 24 31.15 4.98 15.25
N PRO A 25 31.93 4.12 14.56
CA PRO A 25 31.84 4.02 13.11
C PRO A 25 30.48 3.45 12.71
N ALA A 26 29.83 4.05 11.73
CA ALA A 26 28.66 3.47 11.09
C ALA A 26 29.06 2.13 10.45
N GLU A 27 28.36 1.06 10.83
CA GLU A 27 28.58 -0.29 10.31
C GLU A 27 28.35 -0.35 8.80
N ALA A 28 29.24 -1.05 8.09
CA ALA A 28 29.13 -1.22 6.65
C ALA A 28 27.98 -2.19 6.32
N LEU A 29 26.89 -1.68 5.76
CA LEU A 29 25.85 -2.49 5.13
C LEU A 29 26.47 -3.41 4.07
N ALA A 30 25.91 -4.61 3.88
CA ALA A 30 26.35 -5.53 2.84
C ALA A 30 26.27 -4.86 1.45
N ALA A 31 27.15 -5.23 0.52
CA ALA A 31 27.30 -4.56 -0.79
C ALA A 31 26.01 -4.48 -1.63
N GLY A 32 24.99 -5.28 -1.32
CA GLY A 32 23.69 -5.28 -1.98
C GLY A 32 22.54 -4.59 -1.23
N ILE A 33 22.80 -4.05 -0.02
CA ILE A 33 21.79 -3.41 0.83
C ILE A 33 22.16 -1.95 1.05
N THR A 34 21.20 -1.06 0.88
CA THR A 34 21.35 0.36 1.20
C THR A 34 20.22 0.84 2.09
N TRP A 35 20.47 1.87 2.90
CA TRP A 35 19.46 2.45 3.77
C TRP A 35 19.38 3.97 3.59
N PRO A 36 18.66 4.43 2.55
CA PRO A 36 18.45 5.86 2.33
C PRO A 36 17.82 6.55 3.55
N SER A 37 18.16 7.83 3.75
CA SER A 37 17.71 8.59 4.93
C SER A 37 16.20 8.82 4.97
N ASN A 38 15.54 8.76 3.81
CA ASN A 38 14.08 8.87 3.66
C ASN A 38 13.37 7.51 3.67
N GLN A 39 14.01 6.47 4.21
CA GLN A 39 13.47 5.11 4.30
C GLN A 39 13.49 4.55 5.72
N VAL A 40 12.39 3.88 6.11
CA VAL A 40 12.26 3.17 7.39
C VAL A 40 12.65 1.70 7.28
N LEU A 41 12.64 1.12 6.07
CA LEU A 41 13.18 -0.21 5.79
C LEU A 41 14.25 -0.15 4.68
N PRO A 42 15.23 -1.07 4.66
CA PRO A 42 16.31 -1.06 3.69
C PRO A 42 15.84 -1.31 2.26
N SER A 43 16.65 -0.87 1.31
CA SER A 43 16.58 -1.25 -0.10
C SER A 43 17.52 -2.42 -0.39
N PHE A 44 17.01 -3.43 -1.09
CA PHE A 44 17.83 -4.49 -1.68
C PHE A 44 18.21 -4.11 -3.11
N SER A 45 19.28 -4.70 -3.62
CA SER A 45 19.63 -4.60 -5.05
C SER A 45 18.56 -5.26 -5.93
N ALA A 46 18.53 -4.86 -7.20
CA ALA A 46 17.63 -5.47 -8.17
C ALA A 46 17.81 -7.00 -8.21
N PRO A 47 16.71 -7.79 -8.18
CA PRO A 47 16.79 -9.24 -8.32
C PRO A 47 17.56 -9.65 -9.57
N ALA A 48 18.24 -10.80 -9.49
CA ALA A 48 18.93 -11.38 -10.64
C ALA A 48 17.96 -11.62 -11.81
N ALA A 49 18.50 -11.63 -13.03
CA ALA A 49 17.71 -11.79 -14.24
C ALA A 49 16.86 -13.07 -14.27
N THR A 50 17.31 -14.12 -13.59
CA THR A 50 16.58 -15.37 -13.35
C THR A 50 16.78 -15.80 -11.90
N LEU A 51 15.68 -16.07 -11.20
CA LEU A 51 15.66 -16.53 -9.80
C LEU A 51 15.66 -18.06 -9.72
N ASP A 52 16.29 -18.60 -8.69
CA ASP A 52 16.10 -19.98 -8.25
C ASP A 52 14.78 -20.06 -7.48
N LEU A 53 13.79 -20.77 -8.03
CA LEU A 53 12.51 -21.01 -7.39
C LEU A 53 12.58 -22.27 -6.53
N MET A 54 12.72 -22.07 -5.23
CA MET A 54 12.86 -23.11 -4.22
C MET A 54 11.50 -23.46 -3.62
N ASP A 55 11.10 -24.73 -3.70
CA ASP A 55 9.89 -25.24 -3.08
C ASP A 55 10.18 -25.71 -1.64
N LEU A 56 9.56 -25.05 -0.67
CA LEU A 56 9.60 -25.41 0.75
C LEU A 56 8.27 -26.03 1.23
N THR A 57 7.39 -26.44 0.32
CA THR A 57 6.12 -27.11 0.70
C THR A 57 6.25 -28.61 0.74
N THR A 58 6.92 -29.20 -0.26
CA THR A 58 7.11 -30.65 -0.35
C THR A 58 8.52 -31.05 -0.77
N SER A 59 9.02 -32.14 -0.20
CA SER A 59 10.21 -32.87 -0.68
C SER A 59 9.77 -34.03 -1.56
N GLU A 60 10.40 -34.17 -2.74
CA GLU A 60 10.15 -35.27 -3.67
C GLU A 60 11.27 -36.32 -3.57
N PHE A 61 10.88 -37.54 -3.20
CA PHE A 61 11.72 -38.74 -3.23
C PHE A 61 11.46 -39.46 -4.54
N ARG A 62 12.30 -39.19 -5.55
CA ARG A 62 12.14 -39.67 -6.93
C ARG A 62 13.10 -40.81 -7.25
N TYR A 63 12.56 -41.86 -7.85
CA TYR A 63 13.31 -43.03 -8.28
C TYR A 63 12.99 -43.33 -9.75
N GLU A 64 13.99 -43.13 -10.62
CA GLU A 64 13.86 -43.43 -12.05
C GLU A 64 13.63 -44.93 -12.24
N ALA A 65 12.76 -45.30 -13.17
CA ALA A 65 12.35 -46.68 -13.41
C ALA A 65 13.50 -47.54 -13.95
N GLU A 66 14.46 -46.94 -14.64
CA GLU A 66 15.72 -47.53 -15.08
C GLU A 66 16.83 -47.47 -14.02
N GLY A 67 16.57 -46.82 -12.88
CA GLY A 67 17.52 -46.67 -11.80
C GLY A 67 17.85 -47.99 -11.10
N PRO A 68 19.03 -48.08 -10.45
CA PRO A 68 19.52 -49.33 -9.86
C PRO A 68 18.69 -49.84 -8.67
N HIS A 69 17.77 -49.03 -8.15
CA HIS A 69 16.95 -49.33 -6.98
C HIS A 69 15.56 -49.89 -7.35
N ILE A 70 15.10 -49.66 -8.58
CA ILE A 70 13.82 -50.16 -9.07
C ILE A 70 14.03 -51.54 -9.72
N ARG A 71 13.12 -52.47 -9.41
CA ARG A 71 13.11 -53.83 -9.92
C ARG A 71 11.90 -54.04 -10.82
N HIS A 72 11.96 -55.06 -11.67
CA HIS A 72 10.97 -55.31 -12.72
C HIS A 72 10.60 -56.78 -12.76
N GLY A 73 9.32 -57.09 -12.89
CA GLY A 73 8.82 -58.45 -13.10
C GLY A 73 8.61 -58.75 -14.59
N THR A 74 8.23 -57.72 -15.36
CA THR A 74 7.99 -57.79 -16.81
C THR A 74 8.51 -56.51 -17.49
N GLY A 75 8.50 -56.49 -18.82
CA GLY A 75 8.97 -55.34 -19.60
C GLY A 75 10.48 -55.31 -19.84
N ARG A 76 10.94 -54.20 -20.41
CA ARG A 76 12.34 -53.96 -20.79
C ARG A 76 12.67 -52.47 -20.74
N LEU A 77 13.96 -52.17 -20.63
CA LEU A 77 14.49 -50.82 -20.76
C LEU A 77 14.23 -50.25 -22.16
N GLU A 78 13.74 -49.02 -22.23
CA GLU A 78 13.58 -48.26 -23.47
C GLU A 78 13.88 -46.79 -23.23
N GLY A 79 15.06 -46.30 -23.65
CA GLY A 79 15.44 -44.90 -23.42
C GLY A 79 15.54 -44.56 -21.93
N ASN A 80 14.82 -43.53 -21.50
CA ASN A 80 14.76 -43.04 -20.11
C ASN A 80 13.59 -43.66 -19.30
N GLY A 81 13.25 -44.92 -19.54
CA GLY A 81 12.18 -45.55 -18.77
C GLY A 81 12.01 -47.03 -19.04
N TRP A 82 11.09 -47.65 -18.30
CA TRP A 82 10.81 -49.08 -18.37
C TRP A 82 9.46 -49.37 -19.02
N LEU A 83 9.47 -50.15 -20.10
CA LEU A 83 8.33 -50.38 -20.97
C LEU A 83 7.81 -51.82 -20.86
N ALA A 84 6.50 -52.01 -20.77
CA ALA A 84 5.83 -53.24 -21.19
C ALA A 84 4.80 -53.01 -22.29
N GLN A 85 4.74 -53.94 -23.24
CA GLN A 85 3.91 -53.87 -24.44
C GLN A 85 3.20 -55.19 -24.68
N THR A 86 1.93 -55.10 -25.10
CA THR A 86 1.10 -56.25 -25.46
C THR A 86 1.77 -57.11 -26.53
N SER A 87 1.61 -58.42 -26.42
CA SER A 87 2.19 -59.42 -27.34
C SER A 87 3.71 -59.54 -27.32
N ILE A 88 4.41 -58.75 -26.48
CA ILE A 88 5.87 -58.84 -26.31
C ILE A 88 6.18 -59.26 -24.87
N ASP A 89 5.61 -58.57 -23.88
CA ASP A 89 5.93 -58.78 -22.46
C ASP A 89 4.83 -59.56 -21.75
N ALA A 90 5.19 -60.26 -20.67
CA ALA A 90 4.25 -61.08 -19.91
C ALA A 90 3.23 -60.18 -19.17
N PRO A 91 1.91 -60.37 -19.39
CA PRO A 91 0.88 -59.59 -18.71
C PRO A 91 0.72 -60.03 -17.25
N ASN A 92 0.01 -59.24 -16.44
CA ASN A 92 -0.34 -59.56 -15.05
C ASN A 92 0.90 -59.76 -14.17
N GLN A 93 1.85 -58.83 -14.26
CA GLN A 93 3.06 -58.79 -13.44
C GLN A 93 3.39 -57.36 -13.06
N PHE A 94 4.25 -57.19 -12.05
CA PHE A 94 4.78 -55.88 -11.69
C PHE A 94 5.70 -55.37 -12.79
N LEU A 95 5.29 -54.28 -13.44
CA LEU A 95 6.12 -53.53 -14.36
C LEU A 95 7.31 -52.90 -13.62
N THR A 96 7.04 -52.34 -12.45
CA THR A 96 8.06 -51.88 -11.49
C THR A 96 7.65 -52.24 -10.06
N TYR A 97 8.65 -52.48 -9.21
CA TYR A 97 8.54 -52.64 -7.76
C TYR A 97 9.90 -52.24 -7.11
N GLY A 98 9.99 -52.13 -5.79
CA GLY A 98 11.07 -51.39 -5.10
C GLY A 98 10.67 -49.93 -4.79
N PRO A 99 11.58 -49.07 -4.28
CA PRO A 99 12.99 -49.31 -3.99
C PRO A 99 13.32 -49.75 -2.55
N TYR A 100 12.32 -50.00 -1.70
CA TYR A 100 12.49 -50.41 -0.29
C TYR A 100 13.18 -49.33 0.57
N VAL A 101 12.75 -48.09 0.40
CA VAL A 101 13.41 -46.91 0.98
C VAL A 101 12.91 -46.62 2.39
N THR A 102 13.85 -46.39 3.30
CA THR A 102 13.60 -46.28 4.75
C THR A 102 13.54 -44.83 5.25
N ASP A 103 13.73 -43.87 4.34
CA ASP A 103 13.82 -42.44 4.61
C ASP A 103 12.52 -41.67 4.34
N ILE A 104 11.47 -42.35 3.86
CA ILE A 104 10.13 -41.76 3.72
C ILE A 104 9.60 -41.41 5.13
N PRO A 105 9.28 -40.13 5.43
CA PRO A 105 8.78 -39.72 6.74
C PRO A 105 7.48 -40.41 7.11
N THR A 106 7.24 -40.58 8.41
CA THR A 106 5.95 -41.04 8.95
C THR A 106 4.84 -40.02 8.73
N GLY A 107 3.60 -40.49 8.67
CA GLY A 107 2.43 -39.65 8.51
C GLY A 107 1.88 -39.65 7.08
N ASN A 108 1.11 -38.63 6.74
CA ASN A 108 0.44 -38.55 5.45
C ASN A 108 1.41 -38.08 4.37
N ASN A 109 1.55 -38.90 3.34
CA ASN A 109 2.40 -38.65 2.17
C ASN A 109 1.57 -38.87 0.90
N THR A 110 2.15 -38.54 -0.25
CA THR A 110 1.51 -38.80 -1.55
C THR A 110 2.51 -39.50 -2.46
N ALA A 111 2.23 -40.75 -2.83
CA ALA A 111 3.01 -41.46 -3.83
C ALA A 111 2.69 -40.90 -5.22
N PHE A 112 3.66 -40.96 -6.12
CA PHE A 112 3.47 -40.60 -7.53
C PHE A 112 4.03 -41.68 -8.46
N PHE A 113 3.44 -41.76 -9.64
CA PHE A 113 3.78 -42.69 -10.71
C PHE A 113 3.73 -41.95 -12.05
N ASP A 114 4.87 -41.78 -12.71
CA ASP A 114 4.98 -41.08 -13.99
C ASP A 114 4.89 -42.10 -15.14
N LEU A 115 3.74 -42.13 -15.81
CA LEU A 115 3.37 -43.18 -16.78
C LEU A 115 3.01 -42.60 -18.15
N SER A 116 3.30 -43.33 -19.22
CA SER A 116 2.79 -43.03 -20.57
C SER A 116 2.12 -44.26 -21.19
N ILE A 117 1.21 -44.00 -22.13
CA ILE A 117 0.42 -45.01 -22.86
C ILE A 117 0.52 -44.76 -24.36
N ASP A 118 0.40 -45.80 -25.19
CA ASP A 118 0.35 -45.69 -26.65
C ASP A 118 -1.01 -45.25 -27.20
N ASN A 119 -2.09 -45.60 -26.49
CA ASN A 119 -3.46 -45.37 -26.93
C ASN A 119 -4.39 -45.13 -25.75
N ASN A 120 -4.97 -43.93 -25.67
CA ASN A 120 -5.93 -43.55 -24.63
C ASN A 120 -7.40 -43.48 -25.12
N THR A 121 -7.70 -43.89 -26.36
CA THR A 121 -9.04 -43.73 -26.97
C THR A 121 -9.86 -45.02 -27.10
N ALA A 122 -9.24 -46.18 -26.87
CA ALA A 122 -9.95 -47.48 -26.89
C ALA A 122 -10.80 -47.70 -25.61
N SER A 123 -11.37 -48.90 -25.46
CA SER A 123 -12.18 -49.27 -24.27
C SER A 123 -11.48 -48.94 -22.96
N ASN A 124 -12.23 -48.34 -22.03
CA ASN A 124 -11.74 -47.83 -20.75
C ASN A 124 -11.45 -48.94 -19.72
N ASN A 125 -10.53 -49.83 -20.05
CA ASN A 125 -10.07 -50.89 -19.16
C ASN A 125 -9.03 -50.37 -18.17
N VAL A 126 -8.85 -51.05 -17.04
CA VAL A 126 -7.71 -50.82 -16.11
C VAL A 126 -6.41 -51.21 -16.81
N MET A 127 -5.48 -50.27 -16.96
CA MET A 127 -4.18 -50.49 -17.61
C MET A 127 -3.14 -50.97 -16.60
N VAL A 128 -3.09 -50.31 -15.45
CA VAL A 128 -2.22 -50.65 -14.33
C VAL A 128 -2.97 -50.53 -13.00
N THR A 129 -2.54 -51.28 -12.01
CA THR A 129 -2.85 -51.05 -10.60
C THR A 129 -1.59 -50.56 -9.93
N VAL A 130 -1.65 -49.40 -9.29
CA VAL A 130 -0.53 -48.82 -8.54
C VAL A 130 -0.77 -48.94 -7.04
N ASP A 131 0.27 -49.21 -6.28
CA ASP A 131 0.16 -49.35 -4.83
C ASP A 131 1.43 -48.95 -4.08
N VAL A 132 1.26 -48.63 -2.80
CA VAL A 132 2.35 -48.37 -1.85
C VAL A 132 2.31 -49.47 -0.80
N ARG A 133 3.44 -50.11 -0.55
CA ARG A 133 3.55 -51.24 0.39
C ARG A 133 4.64 -50.98 1.42
N ASP A 134 4.33 -51.28 2.68
CA ASP A 134 5.31 -51.44 3.76
C ASP A 134 5.93 -52.83 3.60
N ASN A 135 7.22 -52.89 3.29
CA ASN A 135 7.89 -54.13 2.93
C ASN A 135 8.12 -55.04 4.16
N GLU A 136 8.35 -54.46 5.33
CA GLU A 136 8.61 -55.17 6.59
C GLU A 136 7.37 -55.92 7.08
N THR A 137 6.21 -55.27 7.04
CA THR A 137 4.93 -55.84 7.48
C THR A 137 4.19 -56.55 6.35
N GLY A 138 4.51 -56.20 5.10
CA GLY A 138 3.86 -56.67 3.89
C GLY A 138 2.51 -56.03 3.58
N VAL A 139 2.07 -55.05 4.38
CA VAL A 139 0.78 -54.37 4.25
C VAL A 139 0.80 -53.38 3.09
N VAL A 140 -0.25 -53.40 2.26
CA VAL A 140 -0.50 -52.36 1.26
C VAL A 140 -1.11 -51.16 1.94
N LEU A 141 -0.37 -50.06 1.99
CA LEU A 141 -0.74 -48.80 2.65
C LEU A 141 -1.77 -48.01 1.84
N ALA A 142 -1.71 -48.11 0.51
CA ALA A 142 -2.67 -47.52 -0.42
C ALA A 142 -2.62 -48.24 -1.77
N GLN A 143 -3.74 -48.27 -2.50
CA GLN A 143 -3.82 -48.86 -3.84
C GLN A 143 -4.84 -48.10 -4.69
N ARG A 144 -4.58 -48.02 -6.00
CA ARG A 144 -5.51 -47.45 -6.99
C ARG A 144 -5.34 -48.12 -8.36
N ASP A 145 -6.46 -48.31 -9.06
CA ASP A 145 -6.46 -48.67 -10.47
C ASP A 145 -6.39 -47.41 -11.35
N ILE A 146 -5.61 -47.48 -12.44
CA ILE A 146 -5.52 -46.43 -13.46
C ILE A 146 -6.05 -47.00 -14.78
N SER A 147 -7.14 -46.43 -15.28
CA SER A 147 -7.80 -46.84 -16.51
C SER A 147 -7.30 -46.08 -17.73
N ARG A 148 -7.57 -46.63 -18.93
CA ARG A 148 -7.07 -46.11 -20.21
C ARG A 148 -7.41 -44.64 -20.43
N THR A 149 -8.65 -44.24 -20.16
CA THR A 149 -9.12 -42.88 -20.45
C THR A 149 -8.72 -41.86 -19.37
N GLU A 150 -8.05 -42.28 -18.30
CA GLU A 150 -7.43 -41.34 -17.34
C GLU A 150 -6.14 -40.73 -17.90
N PHE A 151 -5.54 -41.35 -18.92
CA PHE A 151 -4.43 -40.76 -19.67
C PHE A 151 -4.96 -39.68 -20.62
N THR A 152 -4.46 -38.46 -20.48
CA THR A 152 -4.90 -37.31 -21.30
C THR A 152 -4.17 -37.22 -22.63
N ASN A 153 -2.94 -37.73 -22.71
CA ASN A 153 -2.10 -37.72 -23.90
C ASN A 153 -1.44 -39.09 -24.12
N VAL A 154 -1.23 -39.46 -25.37
CA VAL A 154 -0.44 -40.65 -25.74
C VAL A 154 1.05 -40.28 -25.85
N TYR A 155 1.93 -41.24 -25.59
CA TYR A 155 3.39 -41.12 -25.68
C TYR A 155 4.01 -39.95 -24.90
N THR A 156 3.29 -39.42 -23.91
CA THR A 156 3.75 -38.36 -23.01
C THR A 156 3.60 -38.86 -21.58
N PHE A 157 4.62 -38.66 -20.74
CA PHE A 157 4.53 -39.03 -19.33
C PHE A 157 3.51 -38.13 -18.62
N GLN A 158 2.61 -38.78 -17.89
CA GLN A 158 1.61 -38.18 -17.03
C GLN A 158 1.79 -38.70 -15.62
N ARG A 159 1.77 -37.79 -14.64
CA ARG A 159 1.86 -38.15 -13.23
C ARG A 159 0.51 -38.59 -12.67
N PHE A 160 0.50 -39.73 -11.99
CA PHE A 160 -0.64 -40.22 -11.21
C PHE A 160 -0.27 -40.23 -9.73
N GLU A 161 -1.14 -39.66 -8.88
CA GLU A 161 -0.90 -39.53 -7.44
C GLU A 161 -1.78 -40.47 -6.61
N LEU A 162 -1.25 -40.95 -5.49
CA LEU A 162 -1.88 -41.86 -4.54
C LEU A 162 -1.53 -41.46 -3.09
N PRO A 163 -2.46 -40.82 -2.36
CA PRO A 163 -2.27 -40.53 -0.93
C PRO A 163 -2.09 -41.81 -0.12
N PHE A 164 -1.15 -41.82 0.82
CA PHE A 164 -0.93 -42.94 1.74
C PHE A 164 -0.46 -42.43 3.11
N ASN A 165 -0.63 -43.24 4.14
CA ASN A 165 -0.08 -42.99 5.48
C ASN A 165 1.08 -43.95 5.74
N ASN A 166 2.26 -43.42 6.08
CA ASN A 166 3.39 -44.22 6.55
C ASN A 166 3.35 -44.31 8.10
N PRO A 167 3.03 -45.46 8.69
CA PRO A 167 2.82 -45.57 10.13
C PRO A 167 4.13 -45.64 10.95
N THR A 168 5.23 -46.08 10.35
CA THR A 168 6.45 -46.44 11.10
C THR A 168 7.71 -45.89 10.43
N ALA A 169 8.52 -45.16 11.20
CA ALA A 169 9.78 -44.61 10.70
C ALA A 169 10.80 -45.73 10.46
N GLY A 170 11.58 -45.63 9.38
CA GLY A 170 12.66 -46.59 9.07
C GLY A 170 12.21 -47.89 8.39
N HIS A 171 10.91 -48.11 8.19
CA HIS A 171 10.41 -49.21 7.36
C HIS A 171 10.67 -48.92 5.87
N GLY A 172 11.08 -49.93 5.12
CA GLY A 172 11.28 -49.92 3.68
C GLY A 172 9.95 -49.80 2.93
N ILE A 173 9.73 -48.62 2.37
CA ILE A 173 8.56 -48.32 1.54
C ILE A 173 8.83 -48.71 0.08
N GLU A 174 7.84 -49.37 -0.51
CA GLU A 174 7.87 -49.86 -1.89
C GLU A 174 6.73 -49.23 -2.71
N PHE A 175 7.04 -48.73 -3.91
CA PHE A 175 6.08 -48.16 -4.87
C PHE A 175 5.97 -49.11 -6.06
N ARG A 176 4.78 -49.69 -6.27
CA ARG A 176 4.60 -50.79 -7.21
C ARG A 176 3.62 -50.43 -8.31
N ILE A 177 3.92 -50.90 -9.52
CA ILE A 177 3.04 -50.77 -10.69
C ILE A 177 2.78 -52.17 -11.24
N TYR A 178 1.57 -52.67 -11.09
CA TYR A 178 1.12 -53.93 -11.66
C TYR A 178 0.48 -53.70 -13.03
N TRP A 179 1.04 -54.28 -14.09
CA TRP A 179 0.56 -54.11 -15.46
C TRP A 179 -0.36 -55.25 -15.90
N HIS A 180 -1.56 -54.90 -16.36
CA HIS A 180 -2.61 -55.86 -16.73
C HIS A 180 -2.49 -56.39 -18.17
N GLY A 181 -1.46 -55.97 -18.93
CA GLY A 181 -1.23 -56.52 -20.26
C GLY A 181 -2.18 -56.05 -21.35
N ARG A 182 -2.78 -54.86 -21.20
CA ARG A 182 -3.87 -54.37 -22.09
C ARG A 182 -3.46 -53.25 -23.04
N SER A 183 -2.29 -52.64 -22.83
CA SER A 183 -1.70 -51.63 -23.71
C SER A 183 -0.21 -51.51 -23.44
N TYR A 184 0.52 -50.84 -24.33
CA TYR A 184 1.81 -50.26 -24.00
C TYR A 184 1.68 -49.39 -22.75
N ILE A 185 2.52 -49.65 -21.73
CA ILE A 185 2.71 -48.73 -20.61
C ILE A 185 4.20 -48.59 -20.36
N LYS A 186 4.66 -47.35 -20.31
CA LYS A 186 6.04 -47.02 -19.95
C LYS A 186 6.07 -46.19 -18.68
N VAL A 187 7.00 -46.52 -17.79
CA VAL A 187 7.25 -45.83 -16.51
C VAL A 187 8.52 -45.02 -16.64
N ASP A 188 8.45 -43.74 -16.29
CA ASP A 188 9.62 -42.85 -16.16
C ASP A 188 10.16 -42.95 -14.74
N SER A 189 9.31 -42.70 -13.74
CA SER A 189 9.70 -42.76 -12.33
C SER A 189 8.53 -43.07 -11.40
N VAL A 190 8.89 -43.46 -10.18
CA VAL A 190 7.97 -43.62 -9.05
C VAL A 190 8.57 -42.96 -7.82
N GLY A 191 7.73 -42.66 -6.82
CA GLY A 191 8.24 -42.05 -5.60
C GLY A 191 7.18 -41.54 -4.66
N ALA A 192 7.60 -40.70 -3.72
CA ALA A 192 6.70 -40.01 -2.79
C ALA A 192 7.03 -38.53 -2.64
N ARG A 193 5.98 -37.74 -2.42
CA ARG A 193 6.02 -36.35 -1.96
C ARG A 193 5.60 -36.29 -0.50
N THR A 194 6.37 -35.54 0.27
CA THR A 194 6.29 -35.46 1.72
C THR A 194 6.40 -33.99 2.13
N ALA A 195 5.87 -33.58 3.29
CA ALA A 195 6.04 -32.20 3.74
C ALA A 195 7.52 -31.91 4.05
N VAL A 196 8.02 -30.72 3.69
CA VAL A 196 9.38 -30.32 4.05
C VAL A 196 9.47 -30.19 5.58
N PRO A 197 10.45 -30.83 6.25
CA PRO A 197 10.61 -30.70 7.69
C PRO A 197 10.93 -29.26 8.11
N ASP A 198 10.38 -28.84 9.24
CA ASP A 198 10.62 -27.52 9.86
C ASP A 198 12.11 -27.15 9.99
N ASP A 199 12.95 -28.13 10.32
CA ASP A 199 14.40 -27.96 10.44
C ASP A 199 15.04 -27.58 9.09
N GLU A 200 14.58 -28.17 7.98
CA GLU A 200 15.02 -27.80 6.62
C GLU A 200 14.50 -26.41 6.24
N VAL A 201 13.27 -26.07 6.63
CA VAL A 201 12.70 -24.74 6.37
C VAL A 201 13.58 -23.64 6.98
N ALA A 202 14.05 -23.81 8.22
CA ALA A 202 14.96 -22.84 8.86
C ALA A 202 16.31 -22.73 8.12
N LEU A 203 16.89 -23.85 7.73
CA LEU A 203 18.15 -23.91 6.98
C LEU A 203 18.05 -23.15 5.66
N PHE A 204 17.04 -23.49 4.84
CA PHE A 204 16.90 -22.94 3.50
C PHE A 204 16.39 -21.49 3.49
N THR A 205 15.57 -21.10 4.46
CA THR A 205 15.14 -19.70 4.63
C THR A 205 16.32 -18.81 5.02
N THR A 206 17.20 -19.27 5.92
CA THR A 206 18.40 -18.49 6.27
C THR A 206 19.44 -18.51 5.14
N LEU A 207 19.60 -19.62 4.41
CA LEU A 207 20.39 -19.66 3.16
C LEU A 207 19.94 -18.56 2.19
N LYS A 208 18.63 -18.47 1.93
CA LYS A 208 18.05 -17.41 1.09
C LYS A 208 18.43 -16.02 1.59
N GLY A 209 18.33 -15.77 2.90
CA GLY A 209 18.75 -14.50 3.48
C GLY A 209 20.24 -14.18 3.24
N ILE A 210 21.12 -15.17 3.39
CA ILE A 210 22.56 -15.02 3.11
C ILE A 210 22.81 -14.73 1.62
N VAL A 211 22.13 -15.42 0.72
CA VAL A 211 22.32 -15.24 -0.73
C VAL A 211 21.70 -13.91 -1.21
N ASN A 212 20.52 -13.55 -0.73
CA ASN A 212 19.78 -12.40 -1.23
C ASN A 212 20.32 -11.04 -0.74
N ARG A 213 21.14 -11.00 0.34
CA ARG A 213 21.72 -9.73 0.84
C ARG A 213 22.70 -9.06 -0.13
N THR A 214 23.33 -9.82 -1.01
CA THR A 214 24.27 -9.31 -2.02
C THR A 214 23.53 -9.00 -3.33
N GLN A 215 22.69 -9.93 -3.77
CA GLN A 215 21.72 -9.75 -4.84
C GLN A 215 20.62 -10.80 -4.67
N PRO A 216 19.32 -10.43 -4.69
CA PRO A 216 18.24 -11.40 -4.60
C PRO A 216 18.29 -12.41 -5.75
N ARG A 217 18.49 -13.69 -5.42
CA ARG A 217 18.67 -14.80 -6.37
C ARG A 217 17.79 -16.00 -6.04
N ILE A 218 17.29 -16.13 -4.82
CA ILE A 218 16.40 -17.21 -4.40
C ILE A 218 15.02 -16.64 -4.09
N PHE A 219 13.99 -17.23 -4.70
CA PHE A 219 12.57 -17.04 -4.36
C PHE A 219 12.03 -18.33 -3.76
N THR A 220 11.11 -18.23 -2.82
CA THR A 220 10.56 -19.38 -2.10
C THR A 220 9.07 -19.51 -2.35
N TYR A 221 8.64 -20.73 -2.66
CA TYR A 221 7.24 -21.14 -2.54
C TYR A 221 7.07 -21.94 -1.25
N ASP A 222 6.24 -21.45 -0.33
CA ASP A 222 6.00 -22.08 0.97
C ASP A 222 4.51 -22.33 1.23
N THR A 223 4.23 -22.85 2.44
CA THR A 223 2.90 -23.31 2.81
C THR A 223 1.88 -22.19 2.96
N ALA A 224 2.29 -20.95 3.22
CA ALA A 224 1.35 -19.82 3.29
C ALA A 224 0.87 -19.42 1.88
N MET A 225 1.75 -19.53 0.87
CA MET A 225 1.42 -19.25 -0.55
C MET A 225 0.53 -20.32 -1.18
N ARG A 226 0.59 -21.55 -0.65
CA ARG A 226 -0.19 -22.68 -1.15
C ARG A 226 -1.69 -22.43 -1.04
N GLY A 227 -2.38 -22.37 -2.19
CA GLY A 227 -3.83 -22.16 -2.27
C GLY A 227 -4.28 -20.69 -2.23
N GLN A 228 -3.33 -19.75 -2.19
CA GLN A 228 -3.57 -18.31 -2.23
C GLN A 228 -3.21 -17.74 -3.61
N ASP A 229 -2.05 -17.10 -3.75
CA ASP A 229 -1.52 -16.55 -5.00
C ASP A 229 -0.80 -17.59 -5.87
N GLY A 230 -0.44 -18.74 -5.28
CA GLY A 230 0.18 -19.86 -5.96
C GLY A 230 1.67 -19.67 -6.25
N LYS A 231 2.34 -20.75 -6.67
CA LYS A 231 3.80 -20.83 -6.83
C LYS A 231 4.42 -19.74 -7.73
N THR A 232 3.66 -19.20 -8.69
CA THR A 232 4.15 -18.28 -9.71
C THR A 232 3.38 -16.96 -9.78
N GLY A 233 2.43 -16.73 -8.85
CA GLY A 233 1.49 -15.61 -8.91
C GLY A 233 2.18 -14.26 -8.99
N TRP A 234 2.95 -13.90 -7.95
CA TRP A 234 3.70 -12.65 -7.93
C TRP A 234 4.85 -12.61 -8.94
N LEU A 235 5.54 -13.73 -9.17
CA LEU A 235 6.62 -13.81 -10.17
C LEU A 235 6.12 -13.38 -11.55
N ASN A 236 5.00 -13.94 -12.00
CA ASN A 236 4.38 -13.60 -13.29
C ASN A 236 3.86 -12.15 -13.31
N SER A 237 3.22 -11.72 -12.22
CA SER A 237 2.64 -10.37 -12.13
C SER A 237 3.70 -9.27 -12.17
N LEU A 238 4.90 -9.54 -11.65
CA LEU A 238 6.04 -8.63 -11.65
C LEU A 238 7.01 -8.85 -12.81
N GLY A 239 6.75 -9.84 -13.69
CA GLY A 239 7.62 -10.16 -14.82
C GLY A 239 8.99 -10.74 -14.42
N LEU A 240 9.08 -11.37 -13.25
CA LEU A 240 10.30 -11.99 -12.75
C LEU A 240 10.48 -13.38 -13.36
N ARG A 241 11.64 -13.63 -13.96
CA ARG A 241 11.97 -14.94 -14.51
C ARG A 241 12.52 -15.84 -13.42
N TYR A 242 12.28 -17.13 -13.56
CA TYR A 242 12.70 -18.12 -12.58
C TYR A 242 13.04 -19.47 -13.23
N THR A 243 13.73 -20.32 -12.48
CA THR A 243 13.99 -21.72 -12.79
C THR A 243 13.66 -22.55 -11.56
N ASP A 244 12.83 -23.57 -11.73
CA ASP A 244 12.51 -24.51 -10.66
C ASP A 244 13.75 -25.26 -10.19
N VAL A 245 13.94 -25.28 -8.87
CA VAL A 245 15.00 -26.04 -8.23
C VAL A 245 14.47 -27.43 -7.90
N ALA A 246 14.92 -28.44 -8.64
CA ALA A 246 14.51 -29.83 -8.43
C ALA A 246 14.97 -30.38 -7.08
N ASP A 247 16.24 -30.13 -6.72
CA ASP A 247 16.80 -30.47 -5.42
C ASP A 247 17.29 -29.22 -4.69
N LYS A 248 16.57 -28.81 -3.64
CA LYS A 248 16.92 -27.66 -2.81
C LYS A 248 18.27 -27.79 -2.12
N TRP A 249 18.74 -29.01 -1.84
CA TRP A 249 20.05 -29.26 -1.23
C TRP A 249 21.21 -28.86 -2.15
N SER A 250 21.01 -28.91 -3.47
CA SER A 250 21.98 -28.43 -4.46
C SER A 250 22.32 -26.94 -4.29
N LEU A 251 21.42 -26.14 -3.70
CA LEU A 251 21.64 -24.71 -3.47
C LEU A 251 22.75 -24.44 -2.44
N LEU A 252 22.93 -25.32 -1.45
CA LEU A 252 24.04 -25.19 -0.49
C LEU A 252 25.40 -25.32 -1.19
N SER A 253 25.49 -26.21 -2.17
CA SER A 253 26.69 -26.38 -3.00
C SER A 253 26.85 -25.22 -3.98
N LYS A 254 25.77 -24.81 -4.65
CA LYS A 254 25.75 -23.69 -5.61
C LYS A 254 26.24 -22.38 -4.98
N TYR A 255 25.79 -22.10 -3.75
CA TYR A 255 26.10 -20.86 -3.02
C TYR A 255 27.16 -21.05 -1.92
N ARG A 256 27.95 -22.13 -1.99
CA ARG A 256 28.89 -22.50 -0.92
C ARG A 256 29.88 -21.39 -0.56
N SER A 257 30.31 -20.58 -1.51
CA SER A 257 31.25 -19.47 -1.30
C SER A 257 30.69 -18.33 -0.44
N GLU A 258 29.37 -18.23 -0.31
CA GLU A 258 28.69 -17.20 0.46
C GLU A 258 28.33 -17.67 1.88
N ILE A 259 28.47 -18.97 2.15
CA ILE A 259 28.17 -19.60 3.44
C ILE A 259 29.45 -19.84 4.22
N GLN A 260 29.60 -19.19 5.37
CA GLN A 260 30.77 -19.36 6.24
C GLN A 260 30.68 -20.58 7.16
N GLY A 261 29.47 -21.08 7.43
CA GLY A 261 29.25 -22.25 8.26
C GLY A 261 27.84 -22.33 8.82
N ILE A 262 27.64 -23.15 9.84
CA ILE A 262 26.35 -23.38 10.49
C ILE A 262 26.29 -22.81 11.91
N VAL A 263 25.12 -22.30 12.31
CA VAL A 263 24.79 -21.98 13.70
C VAL A 263 23.78 -23.00 14.19
N VAL A 264 24.18 -23.83 15.14
CA VAL A 264 23.35 -24.92 15.65
C VAL A 264 22.49 -24.41 16.80
N TYR A 265 21.16 -24.47 16.66
CA TYR A 265 20.23 -24.13 17.75
C TYR A 265 19.94 -25.35 18.65
N ASP A 266 19.35 -25.09 19.80
CA ASP A 266 18.90 -26.12 20.74
C ASP A 266 17.40 -26.39 20.56
N SER A 267 17.04 -27.59 20.10
CA SER A 267 15.63 -27.99 19.95
C SER A 267 14.91 -28.12 21.30
N ALA A 268 15.63 -28.32 22.41
CA ALA A 268 15.05 -28.36 23.75
C ALA A 268 14.68 -26.97 24.29
N LEU A 269 15.22 -25.90 23.70
CA LEU A 269 14.87 -24.51 24.02
C LEU A 269 14.65 -23.72 22.72
N PRO A 270 13.43 -23.76 22.16
CA PRO A 270 13.13 -23.27 20.81
C PRO A 270 13.55 -21.83 20.54
N ASP A 271 13.51 -20.93 21.54
CA ASP A 271 13.95 -19.52 21.40
C ASP A 271 15.41 -19.37 20.92
N THR A 272 16.26 -20.39 21.11
CA THR A 272 17.62 -20.39 20.57
C THR A 272 17.67 -20.33 19.05
N VAL A 273 16.60 -20.69 18.33
CA VAL A 273 16.52 -20.51 16.87
C VAL A 273 16.54 -19.03 16.48
N ASN A 274 15.93 -18.14 17.29
CA ASN A 274 15.92 -16.70 17.05
C ASN A 274 17.32 -16.10 17.25
N LEU A 275 18.00 -16.52 18.32
CA LEU A 275 19.40 -16.18 18.53
C LEU A 275 20.29 -16.73 17.40
N ALA A 276 20.06 -17.97 16.97
CA ALA A 276 20.78 -18.57 15.86
C ALA A 276 20.60 -17.80 14.55
N THR A 277 19.38 -17.35 14.22
CA THR A 277 19.11 -16.50 13.04
C THR A 277 19.88 -15.18 13.10
N THR A 278 19.90 -14.53 14.26
CA THR A 278 20.65 -13.27 14.48
C THR A 278 22.15 -13.48 14.25
N ILE A 279 22.73 -14.53 14.86
CA ILE A 279 24.16 -14.87 14.74
C ILE A 279 24.50 -15.26 13.30
N ALA A 280 23.65 -16.04 12.64
CA ALA A 280 23.81 -16.46 11.25
C ALA A 280 23.86 -15.23 10.33
N GLY A 281 22.98 -14.24 10.56
CA GLY A 281 23.01 -12.95 9.88
C GLY A 281 24.37 -12.25 9.96
N LEU A 282 24.89 -12.09 11.18
CA LEU A 282 26.17 -11.43 11.47
C LEU A 282 27.39 -12.18 10.91
N ARG A 283 27.36 -13.51 10.91
CA ARG A 283 28.51 -14.36 10.56
C ARG A 283 28.43 -14.96 9.17
N SER A 284 27.47 -14.53 8.34
CA SER A 284 27.18 -15.13 7.03
C SER A 284 27.03 -16.65 7.10
N GLY A 285 26.36 -17.13 8.14
CA GLY A 285 26.09 -18.55 8.37
C GLY A 285 24.65 -18.94 8.03
N VAL A 286 24.35 -20.23 8.08
CA VAL A 286 22.97 -20.74 7.99
C VAL A 286 22.58 -21.43 9.29
N VAL A 287 21.29 -21.43 9.61
CA VAL A 287 20.77 -22.05 10.84
C VAL A 287 20.59 -23.54 10.62
N ALA A 288 21.05 -24.37 11.55
CA ALA A 288 20.92 -25.81 11.49
C ALA A 288 20.35 -26.37 12.80
N SER A 289 19.51 -27.39 12.69
CA SER A 289 19.10 -28.19 13.84
C SER A 289 20.22 -29.14 14.26
N PRO A 290 20.15 -29.74 15.47
CA PRO A 290 21.09 -30.77 15.88
C PRO A 290 21.15 -31.97 14.91
N ALA A 291 20.02 -32.33 14.29
CA ALA A 291 19.95 -33.43 13.32
C ALA A 291 20.67 -33.06 12.00
N LEU A 292 20.44 -31.85 11.50
CA LEU A 292 21.06 -31.37 10.26
C LEU A 292 22.55 -31.08 10.42
N ALA A 293 23.03 -30.75 11.63
CA ALA A 293 24.43 -30.45 11.88
C ALA A 293 25.38 -31.59 11.46
N ALA A 294 24.99 -32.85 11.68
CA ALA A 294 25.78 -34.02 11.28
C ALA A 294 25.90 -34.11 9.74
N GLN A 295 24.80 -33.91 9.02
CA GLN A 295 24.79 -33.93 7.55
C GLN A 295 25.58 -32.76 6.95
N LEU A 296 25.41 -31.54 7.51
CA LEU A 296 26.02 -30.32 6.98
C LEU A 296 27.53 -30.23 7.25
N THR A 297 28.02 -30.86 8.32
CA THR A 297 29.46 -30.92 8.63
C THR A 297 30.19 -32.01 7.86
N ALA A 298 29.47 -33.02 7.37
CA ALA A 298 30.02 -34.08 6.51
C ALA A 298 30.14 -33.65 5.04
N ALA A 299 30.83 -34.46 4.24
CA ALA A 299 30.81 -34.33 2.79
C ALA A 299 29.39 -34.58 2.25
N PRO A 300 28.93 -33.84 1.23
CA PRO A 300 29.71 -32.92 0.38
C PRO A 300 29.82 -31.47 0.90
N TYR A 301 29.06 -31.06 1.92
CA TYR A 301 28.93 -29.64 2.29
C TYR A 301 30.12 -29.09 3.10
N ASN A 302 30.66 -29.89 4.02
CA ASN A 302 31.82 -29.56 4.85
C ASN A 302 31.70 -28.15 5.49
N LEU A 303 30.54 -27.82 6.06
CA LEU A 303 30.31 -26.54 6.71
C LEU A 303 30.82 -26.58 8.15
N PRO A 304 31.69 -25.64 8.58
CA PRO A 304 32.13 -25.59 9.97
C PRO A 304 31.00 -25.12 10.89
N ILE A 305 31.03 -25.55 12.15
CA ILE A 305 30.15 -25.00 13.19
C ILE A 305 30.71 -23.65 13.65
N LEU A 306 29.96 -22.57 13.39
CA LEU A 306 30.32 -21.21 13.79
C LEU A 306 30.00 -20.94 15.27
N VAL A 307 28.83 -21.43 15.71
CA VAL A 307 28.34 -21.36 17.09
C VAL A 307 27.44 -22.57 17.34
N ASP A 308 27.54 -23.15 18.53
CA ASP A 308 26.69 -24.24 19.01
C ASP A 308 25.97 -23.80 20.28
N LEU A 309 24.65 -23.66 20.20
CA LEU A 309 23.79 -23.18 21.27
C LEU A 309 23.19 -24.31 22.13
N ARG A 310 23.46 -25.58 21.81
CA ARG A 310 22.93 -26.73 22.54
C ARG A 310 23.37 -26.71 24.00
N GLY A 311 22.41 -26.81 24.91
CA GLY A 311 22.63 -26.83 26.36
C GLY A 311 23.24 -25.54 26.94
N LYS A 312 23.25 -24.43 26.19
CA LYS A 312 23.86 -23.16 26.65
C LYS A 312 22.94 -22.35 27.56
N PHE A 313 21.63 -22.58 27.48
CA PHE A 313 20.62 -21.83 28.22
C PHE A 313 19.55 -22.77 28.74
N THR A 314 18.92 -22.39 29.84
CA THR A 314 17.81 -23.15 30.45
C THR A 314 16.49 -22.40 30.37
N THR A 315 16.51 -21.10 30.06
CA THR A 315 15.29 -20.28 29.92
C THR A 315 15.34 -19.37 28.71
N LYS A 316 14.16 -19.09 28.15
CA LYS A 316 13.94 -18.09 27.10
C LYS A 316 14.55 -16.73 27.43
N LEU A 317 14.40 -16.26 28.67
CA LEU A 317 14.91 -14.96 29.09
C LEU A 317 16.45 -14.90 29.01
N GLN A 318 17.15 -15.98 29.35
CA GLN A 318 18.61 -16.05 29.20
C GLN A 318 19.06 -15.95 27.74
N VAL A 319 18.29 -16.54 26.81
CA VAL A 319 18.58 -16.46 25.37
C VAL A 319 18.53 -15.01 24.88
N TYR A 320 17.44 -14.30 25.17
CA TYR A 320 17.30 -12.91 24.71
C TYR A 320 18.17 -11.92 25.49
N GLN A 321 18.46 -12.19 26.77
CA GLN A 321 19.44 -11.40 27.53
C GLN A 321 20.84 -11.58 26.90
N ASN A 322 21.21 -12.80 26.51
CA ASN A 322 22.45 -13.05 25.78
C ASN A 322 22.49 -12.33 24.42
N LEU A 323 21.37 -12.30 23.68
CA LEU A 323 21.23 -11.51 22.45
C LEU A 323 21.55 -10.03 22.72
N TYR A 324 20.89 -9.45 23.73
CA TYR A 324 21.09 -8.05 24.10
C TYR A 324 22.54 -7.75 24.47
N ASP A 325 23.13 -8.56 25.35
CA ASP A 325 24.45 -8.27 25.91
C ASP A 325 25.60 -8.46 24.91
N ASN A 326 25.47 -9.40 23.97
CA ASN A 326 26.59 -9.81 23.13
C ASN A 326 26.45 -9.40 21.65
N TYR A 327 25.23 -9.18 21.17
CA TYR A 327 24.98 -9.00 19.74
C TYR A 327 24.24 -7.70 19.41
N TRP A 328 23.39 -7.16 20.30
CA TRP A 328 22.60 -5.95 19.99
C TRP A 328 23.44 -4.72 19.61
N SER A 329 24.63 -4.56 20.18
CA SER A 329 25.53 -3.44 19.83
C SER A 329 26.16 -3.55 18.43
N GLN A 330 26.03 -4.71 17.76
CA GLN A 330 26.57 -4.99 16.43
C GLN A 330 25.47 -4.98 15.34
N LEU A 331 24.25 -4.57 15.70
CA LEU A 331 23.07 -4.63 14.85
C LEU A 331 22.53 -3.22 14.67
N THR A 332 21.87 -2.98 13.53
CA THR A 332 21.08 -1.76 13.36
C THR A 332 19.95 -1.70 14.37
N HIS A 333 19.74 -0.53 14.97
CA HIS A 333 18.63 -0.31 15.91
C HIS A 333 17.36 0.21 15.22
N LYS A 334 17.37 0.34 13.89
CA LYS A 334 16.20 0.83 13.14
C LYS A 334 15.06 -0.19 13.09
N VAL A 335 15.39 -1.48 13.09
CA VAL A 335 14.41 -2.58 12.98
C VAL A 335 14.69 -3.67 13.99
N ILE A 336 13.64 -4.19 14.61
CA ILE A 336 13.66 -5.44 15.38
C ILE A 336 12.64 -6.40 14.77
N ILE A 337 12.93 -7.69 14.85
CA ILE A 337 12.06 -8.75 14.35
C ILE A 337 11.38 -9.45 15.53
N GLY A 338 10.06 -9.39 15.59
CA GLY A 338 9.21 -10.19 16.46
C GLY A 338 8.80 -11.49 15.81
N LEU A 339 9.38 -12.62 16.22
CA LEU A 339 9.09 -13.90 15.58
C LEU A 339 8.97 -15.05 16.57
N ALA A 340 7.82 -15.73 16.56
CA ALA A 340 7.63 -16.92 17.38
C ALA A 340 8.67 -18.00 17.00
N PRO A 341 9.31 -18.67 17.96
CA PRO A 341 10.34 -19.66 17.66
C PRO A 341 9.82 -20.91 16.93
N GLY A 342 8.50 -21.14 16.94
CA GLY A 342 7.84 -22.16 16.13
C GLY A 342 7.79 -21.83 14.64
N ILE A 343 7.87 -20.56 14.25
CA ILE A 343 7.89 -20.14 12.85
C ILE A 343 9.32 -20.32 12.31
N LYS A 344 9.56 -21.39 11.54
CA LYS A 344 10.90 -21.72 11.02
C LYS A 344 11.26 -21.05 9.70
N GLY A 345 10.28 -20.61 8.92
CA GLY A 345 10.46 -19.98 7.61
C GLY A 345 10.23 -18.47 7.60
N PHE A 346 9.74 -17.99 6.46
CA PHE A 346 9.22 -16.63 6.27
C PHE A 346 10.28 -15.54 6.57
N LEU A 347 9.94 -14.58 7.44
CA LEU A 347 10.69 -13.37 7.76
C LEU A 347 12.14 -13.58 8.23
N ARG A 348 12.54 -14.83 8.54
CA ARG A 348 13.93 -15.16 8.87
C ARG A 348 14.89 -14.88 7.72
N ASP A 349 14.43 -14.90 6.46
CA ASP A 349 15.28 -14.55 5.32
C ASP A 349 15.70 -13.08 5.41
N TYR A 350 14.76 -12.19 5.72
CA TYR A 350 14.98 -10.76 5.91
C TYR A 350 15.85 -10.47 7.12
N ALA A 351 15.57 -11.14 8.25
CA ALA A 351 16.35 -11.00 9.48
C ALA A 351 17.79 -11.45 9.30
N ALA A 352 18.00 -12.56 8.58
CA ALA A 352 19.34 -13.02 8.22
C ALA A 352 20.00 -12.06 7.24
N ALA A 353 19.31 -11.58 6.20
CA ALA A 353 19.90 -10.73 5.17
C ALA A 353 20.41 -9.38 5.70
N VAL A 354 19.66 -8.75 6.61
CA VAL A 354 19.89 -7.39 7.13
C VAL A 354 20.72 -7.34 8.43
N PRO A 355 21.26 -8.49 8.87
CA PRO A 355 21.46 -8.84 10.30
C PRO A 355 20.61 -8.06 11.32
N LEU A 356 19.47 -8.65 11.72
CA LEU A 356 18.55 -8.04 12.69
C LEU A 356 18.42 -8.86 13.97
N ALA A 357 18.09 -8.18 15.06
CA ALA A 357 17.72 -8.84 16.31
C ALA A 357 16.37 -9.53 16.14
N VAL A 358 16.32 -10.84 16.39
CA VAL A 358 15.09 -11.64 16.40
C VAL A 358 14.70 -11.95 17.84
N VAL A 359 13.53 -11.49 18.28
CA VAL A 359 13.03 -11.61 19.65
C VAL A 359 11.59 -12.13 19.67
N TRP A 360 11.17 -12.68 20.81
CA TRP A 360 9.78 -13.07 21.05
C TRP A 360 9.40 -12.79 22.51
N LEU A 361 9.48 -11.53 22.94
CA LEU A 361 9.27 -11.12 24.34
C LEU A 361 7.81 -10.68 24.56
N ASP A 362 7.13 -11.25 25.55
CA ASP A 362 5.74 -10.94 25.90
C ASP A 362 5.68 -9.77 26.91
N PRO A 363 5.10 -8.62 26.54
CA PRO A 363 4.94 -7.49 27.45
C PRO A 363 4.05 -7.78 28.68
N LYS A 364 3.23 -8.85 28.66
CA LYS A 364 2.46 -9.27 29.84
C LYS A 364 3.31 -9.98 30.89
N VAL A 365 4.51 -10.45 30.54
CA VAL A 365 5.44 -11.10 31.47
C VAL A 365 6.49 -10.11 31.95
N ALA A 366 6.40 -9.65 33.20
CA ALA A 366 7.20 -8.53 33.73
C ALA A 366 8.73 -8.61 33.48
N ALA A 367 9.31 -9.80 33.53
CA ALA A 367 10.75 -9.98 33.27
C ALA A 367 11.10 -9.84 31.77
N GLU A 368 10.25 -10.39 30.88
CA GLU A 368 10.41 -10.23 29.43
C GLU A 368 10.15 -8.79 29.00
N ASP A 369 9.13 -8.18 29.60
CA ASP A 369 8.76 -6.78 29.45
C ASP A 369 9.94 -5.84 29.73
N SER A 370 10.59 -6.06 30.87
CA SER A 370 11.75 -5.27 31.30
C SER A 370 12.91 -5.38 30.31
N LEU A 371 13.13 -6.55 29.72
CA LEU A 371 14.15 -6.74 28.69
C LEU A 371 13.74 -6.11 27.36
N LEU A 372 12.49 -6.28 26.93
CA LEU A 372 11.96 -5.67 25.72
C LEU A 372 12.12 -4.14 25.75
N ARG A 373 11.82 -3.50 26.87
CA ARG A 373 12.00 -2.05 27.05
C ARG A 373 13.45 -1.61 26.79
N LYS A 374 14.45 -2.43 27.14
CA LYS A 374 15.87 -2.11 26.85
C LYS A 374 16.16 -2.05 25.35
N PHE A 375 15.53 -2.92 24.57
CA PHE A 375 15.63 -2.89 23.10
C PHE A 375 14.94 -1.64 22.53
N LEU A 376 13.69 -1.40 22.92
CA LEU A 376 12.87 -0.31 22.37
C LEU A 376 13.45 1.08 22.65
N VAL A 377 14.04 1.30 23.82
CA VAL A 377 14.70 2.57 24.17
C VAL A 377 15.86 2.91 23.22
N ALA A 378 16.55 1.91 22.67
CA ALA A 378 17.69 2.11 21.78
C ALA A 378 17.28 2.39 20.32
N MET A 379 16.00 2.18 19.97
CA MET A 379 15.51 2.39 18.61
C MET A 379 15.22 3.88 18.32
N PRO A 380 15.13 4.29 17.03
CA PRO A 380 14.78 5.66 16.63
C PRO A 380 13.33 6.07 17.02
N TYR A 381 13.18 6.52 18.26
CA TYR A 381 11.90 6.88 18.86
C TYR A 381 11.24 8.05 18.10
N GLY A 382 10.06 7.82 17.53
CA GLY A 382 9.25 8.83 16.86
C GLY A 382 9.75 9.29 15.49
N THR A 383 10.84 8.72 15.00
CA THR A 383 11.47 9.11 13.71
C THR A 383 11.77 7.92 12.80
N GLY A 384 11.05 6.80 12.96
CA GLY A 384 11.09 5.68 12.02
C GLY A 384 11.67 4.36 12.53
N GLY A 385 11.70 4.11 13.84
CA GLY A 385 11.91 2.76 14.37
C GLY A 385 10.74 1.84 14.05
N ILE A 386 11.01 0.62 13.55
CA ILE A 386 9.99 -0.35 13.12
C ILE A 386 10.17 -1.69 13.82
N TYR A 387 9.09 -2.24 14.34
CA TYR A 387 9.02 -3.62 14.79
C TYR A 387 8.37 -4.47 13.69
N MET A 388 9.14 -5.30 12.99
CA MET A 388 8.61 -6.19 11.95
C MET A 388 8.26 -7.57 12.54
N GLY A 389 7.25 -8.24 11.98
CA GLY A 389 6.79 -9.53 12.49
C GLY A 389 5.54 -9.39 13.35
N TRP A 390 5.45 -10.13 14.46
CA TRP A 390 4.27 -10.15 15.31
C TRP A 390 4.58 -10.21 16.81
N TRP A 391 3.53 -10.36 17.62
CA TRP A 391 3.57 -10.31 19.08
C TRP A 391 3.06 -11.61 19.69
N PRO A 392 3.59 -12.03 20.86
CA PRO A 392 2.95 -13.05 21.68
C PRO A 392 1.50 -12.68 22.01
N GLU A 393 1.26 -11.39 22.27
CA GLU A 393 -0.04 -10.83 22.61
C GLU A 393 -0.20 -9.46 21.92
N GLU A 394 -1.07 -9.39 20.90
CA GLU A 394 -1.22 -8.22 20.02
C GLU A 394 -1.42 -6.92 20.81
N ALA A 395 -2.50 -6.82 21.59
CA ALA A 395 -2.86 -5.56 22.25
C ALA A 395 -1.76 -5.03 23.17
N ALA A 396 -1.10 -5.93 23.91
CA ALA A 396 0.00 -5.57 24.81
C ALA A 396 1.26 -5.16 24.02
N GLY A 397 1.56 -5.86 22.92
CA GLY A 397 2.65 -5.56 22.01
C GLY A 397 2.51 -4.21 21.32
N ILE A 398 1.37 -3.97 20.66
CA ILE A 398 1.09 -2.71 19.96
C ILE A 398 1.08 -1.54 20.93
N GLN A 399 0.44 -1.67 22.10
CA GLN A 399 0.50 -0.64 23.12
C GLN A 399 1.96 -0.36 23.52
N ARG A 400 2.76 -1.41 23.72
CA ARG A 400 4.15 -1.24 24.15
C ARG A 400 4.99 -0.49 23.14
N VAL A 401 4.98 -0.85 21.85
CA VAL A 401 5.76 -0.08 20.87
C VAL A 401 5.27 1.34 20.70
N SER A 402 3.96 1.58 20.88
CA SER A 402 3.37 2.92 20.84
C SER A 402 3.89 3.83 21.96
N GLU A 403 4.08 3.29 23.17
CA GLU A 403 4.74 4.01 24.29
C GLU A 403 6.15 4.48 23.90
N TYR A 404 6.82 3.75 23.00
CA TYR A 404 8.15 4.05 22.46
C TYR A 404 8.12 4.52 21.01
N GLY A 405 6.97 5.03 20.52
CA GLY A 405 6.87 5.76 19.24
C GLY A 405 7.46 4.97 18.08
N ILE A 406 7.26 3.67 18.16
CA ILE A 406 7.63 2.64 17.20
C ILE A 406 6.31 2.05 16.72
N SER A 407 6.27 1.68 15.45
CA SER A 407 5.11 1.02 14.85
C SER A 407 5.45 -0.43 14.50
N THR A 408 4.43 -1.27 14.45
CA THR A 408 4.54 -2.68 14.05
C THR A 408 4.21 -2.83 12.57
N VAL A 409 5.01 -3.56 11.81
CA VAL A 409 4.65 -4.01 10.45
C VAL A 409 4.47 -5.51 10.50
N ALA A 410 3.21 -5.96 10.38
CA ALA A 410 2.88 -7.38 10.38
C ALA A 410 3.51 -8.06 9.15
N SER A 411 4.41 -9.00 9.42
CA SER A 411 5.22 -9.66 8.39
C SER A 411 5.81 -11.00 8.82
N ASP A 412 5.34 -11.60 9.92
CA ASP A 412 5.90 -12.84 10.49
C ASP A 412 5.72 -14.07 9.57
N PHE A 413 4.73 -14.01 8.68
CA PHE A 413 4.50 -14.97 7.60
C PHE A 413 4.81 -14.41 6.21
N ALA A 414 5.57 -13.30 6.11
CA ALA A 414 6.01 -12.78 4.83
C ALA A 414 7.22 -13.59 4.31
N SER A 415 7.17 -14.00 3.05
CA SER A 415 8.03 -15.07 2.54
C SER A 415 9.18 -14.53 1.71
N ASN A 416 8.94 -13.49 0.91
CA ASN A 416 9.88 -13.05 -0.14
C ASN A 416 10.22 -11.56 -0.08
N LEU A 417 10.19 -10.93 1.10
CA LEU A 417 10.52 -9.50 1.25
C LEU A 417 11.93 -9.13 0.78
N THR A 418 12.89 -10.06 0.85
CA THR A 418 14.25 -9.84 0.30
C THR A 418 14.27 -9.70 -1.23
N VAL A 419 13.30 -10.31 -1.94
CA VAL A 419 13.13 -10.17 -3.39
C VAL A 419 12.27 -8.93 -3.69
N PHE A 420 11.13 -8.77 -3.01
CA PHE A 420 10.23 -7.65 -3.27
C PHE A 420 10.85 -6.29 -2.94
N GLY A 421 11.66 -6.20 -1.88
CA GLY A 421 12.39 -4.98 -1.51
C GLY A 421 13.49 -4.57 -2.50
N GLY A 422 13.82 -5.44 -3.47
CA GLY A 422 14.73 -5.14 -4.58
C GLY A 422 14.04 -4.73 -5.87
N ALA A 423 12.71 -4.78 -5.94
CA ALA A 423 11.96 -4.38 -7.13
C ALA A 423 12.05 -2.86 -7.39
N SER A 424 11.68 -2.43 -8.59
CA SER A 424 11.64 -1.00 -8.94
C SER A 424 10.83 -0.21 -7.93
N ARG A 425 11.39 0.92 -7.48
CA ARG A 425 10.77 1.88 -6.56
C ARG A 425 9.89 2.92 -7.25
N VAL A 426 9.78 2.86 -8.57
CA VAL A 426 8.85 3.71 -9.31
C VAL A 426 7.43 3.22 -9.06
N VAL A 427 6.60 4.07 -8.45
CA VAL A 427 5.18 3.82 -8.22
C VAL A 427 4.38 4.84 -9.03
N ASN A 428 3.67 4.35 -10.04
CA ASN A 428 2.79 5.17 -10.88
C ASN A 428 1.44 5.31 -10.19
N VAL A 429 1.35 6.23 -9.21
CA VAL A 429 0.11 6.50 -8.49
C VAL A 429 -0.99 6.93 -9.46
N LYS A 430 -2.12 6.22 -9.44
CA LYS A 430 -3.29 6.66 -10.21
C LYS A 430 -3.97 7.86 -9.56
N PRO A 431 -4.48 8.81 -10.35
CA PRO A 431 -5.22 9.93 -9.81
C PRO A 431 -6.54 9.46 -9.16
N VAL A 432 -7.06 10.32 -8.27
CA VAL A 432 -8.36 10.08 -7.65
C VAL A 432 -9.45 10.29 -8.71
N PRO A 433 -10.31 9.29 -8.99
CA PRO A 433 -11.43 9.49 -9.90
C PRO A 433 -12.38 10.56 -9.38
N ASN A 434 -13.10 11.19 -10.28
CA ASN A 434 -14.00 12.27 -9.90
C ASN A 434 -15.14 11.79 -8.98
N LYS A 435 -15.43 12.56 -7.93
CA LYS A 435 -16.58 12.32 -7.05
C LYS A 435 -17.91 12.62 -7.74
N PRO A 436 -19.02 11.95 -7.32
CA PRO A 436 -20.35 12.40 -7.71
C PRO A 436 -20.69 13.75 -7.07
N THR A 437 -21.74 14.41 -7.56
CA THR A 437 -22.27 15.63 -6.95
C THR A 437 -22.82 15.33 -5.55
N LEU A 438 -22.52 16.21 -4.59
CA LEU A 438 -23.11 16.14 -3.27
C LEU A 438 -24.61 16.46 -3.35
N GLY A 439 -25.43 15.62 -2.71
CA GLY A 439 -26.85 15.86 -2.54
C GLY A 439 -27.36 15.25 -1.24
N ASN A 440 -28.64 15.44 -0.97
CA ASN A 440 -29.31 14.76 0.13
C ASN A 440 -29.52 13.29 -0.25
N LYS A 441 -28.45 12.50 -0.09
CA LYS A 441 -28.37 11.06 -0.36
C LYS A 441 -27.64 10.36 0.79
N ILE A 442 -27.73 9.04 0.80
CA ILE A 442 -26.98 8.17 1.68
C ILE A 442 -25.75 7.68 0.89
N TYR A 443 -24.57 8.10 1.31
CA TYR A 443 -23.31 7.63 0.74
C TYR A 443 -22.79 6.46 1.57
N VAL A 444 -22.53 5.33 0.91
CA VAL A 444 -22.01 4.11 1.55
C VAL A 444 -20.61 3.83 1.00
N SER A 445 -19.65 3.62 1.89
CA SER A 445 -18.30 3.16 1.51
C SER A 445 -18.01 1.79 2.12
N LEU A 446 -17.52 0.87 1.28
CA LEU A 446 -17.15 -0.49 1.65
C LEU A 446 -15.62 -0.61 1.66
N ILE A 447 -15.07 -1.26 2.68
CA ILE A 447 -13.63 -1.41 2.89
C ILE A 447 -13.31 -2.87 3.22
N LEU A 448 -12.27 -3.43 2.61
CA LEU A 448 -11.65 -4.70 3.02
C LEU A 448 -10.42 -4.41 3.91
N SER A 449 -10.39 -4.99 5.10
CA SER A 449 -9.36 -4.76 6.13
C SER A 449 -8.05 -5.56 5.91
N ASP A 450 -7.13 -5.43 6.87
CA ASP A 450 -5.90 -6.21 7.07
C ASP A 450 -4.77 -6.03 6.05
N GLY A 451 -4.83 -5.09 5.10
CA GLY A 451 -3.71 -4.87 4.17
C GLY A 451 -2.51 -4.10 4.73
N ASP A 452 -2.60 -3.57 5.94
CA ASP A 452 -1.40 -3.18 6.70
C ASP A 452 -0.47 -4.39 6.94
N ASN A 453 -1.02 -5.61 6.92
CA ASN A 453 -0.29 -6.85 6.99
C ASN A 453 0.36 -7.20 5.64
N LEU A 454 1.70 -7.14 5.59
CA LEU A 454 2.46 -7.43 4.37
C LEU A 454 2.32 -8.89 3.94
N GLN A 455 2.15 -9.83 4.87
CA GLN A 455 1.90 -11.22 4.49
C GLN A 455 0.49 -11.40 3.92
N PHE A 456 -0.52 -10.63 4.36
CA PHE A 456 -1.83 -10.68 3.71
C PHE A 456 -1.72 -10.22 2.26
N VAL A 457 -1.00 -9.12 2.01
CA VAL A 457 -0.74 -8.59 0.67
C VAL A 457 -0.01 -9.60 -0.23
N GLU A 458 1.04 -10.23 0.29
CA GLU A 458 1.78 -11.27 -0.43
C GLU A 458 0.91 -12.50 -0.76
N HIS A 459 -0.13 -12.78 0.03
CA HIS A 459 -0.88 -14.04 -0.05
C HIS A 459 -2.36 -13.84 -0.43
N LEU A 460 -3.27 -13.91 0.55
CA LEU A 460 -4.73 -13.93 0.32
C LEU A 460 -5.26 -12.65 -0.35
N PHE A 461 -4.62 -11.50 -0.17
CA PHE A 461 -5.00 -10.26 -0.83
C PHE A 461 -4.97 -10.43 -2.35
N LYS A 462 -3.90 -11.03 -2.90
CA LYS A 462 -3.74 -11.20 -4.35
C LYS A 462 -4.88 -12.01 -4.96
N LYS A 463 -5.35 -13.05 -4.26
CA LYS A 463 -6.52 -13.83 -4.70
C LYS A 463 -7.79 -12.97 -4.82
N ASN A 464 -7.99 -12.03 -3.90
CA ASN A 464 -9.10 -11.08 -3.98
C ASN A 464 -8.89 -10.02 -5.06
N TRP A 465 -7.66 -9.55 -5.23
CA TRP A 465 -7.29 -8.60 -6.27
C TRP A 465 -7.46 -9.21 -7.68
N ASP A 466 -7.14 -10.48 -7.87
CA ASP A 466 -7.27 -11.15 -9.16
C ASP A 466 -8.69 -11.70 -9.40
N HIS A 467 -9.64 -11.44 -8.49
CA HIS A 467 -11.00 -11.94 -8.62
C HIS A 467 -11.64 -11.42 -9.92
N PRO A 468 -12.29 -12.28 -10.74
CA PRO A 468 -12.80 -11.89 -12.08
C PRO A 468 -13.90 -10.82 -12.04
N ALA A 469 -14.59 -10.68 -10.90
CA ALA A 469 -15.58 -9.61 -10.71
C ALA A 469 -14.97 -8.26 -10.29
N ARG A 470 -13.66 -8.16 -10.03
CA ARG A 470 -13.02 -6.91 -9.57
C ARG A 470 -13.29 -5.76 -10.54
N GLY A 471 -13.65 -4.62 -9.98
CA GLY A 471 -13.98 -3.40 -10.70
C GLY A 471 -15.48 -3.18 -10.96
N GLN A 472 -16.36 -4.13 -10.60
CA GLN A 472 -17.81 -3.95 -10.73
C GLN A 472 -18.41 -2.98 -9.71
N VAL A 473 -17.82 -2.87 -8.52
CA VAL A 473 -18.33 -2.01 -7.43
C VAL A 473 -17.19 -1.27 -6.74
N PRO A 474 -17.43 -0.05 -6.22
CA PRO A 474 -16.39 0.70 -5.51
C PRO A 474 -15.99 0.00 -4.21
N LEU A 475 -14.69 -0.23 -4.02
CA LEU A 475 -14.13 -0.90 -2.85
C LEU A 475 -12.85 -0.22 -2.38
N GLY A 476 -12.79 0.04 -1.08
CA GLY A 476 -11.56 0.39 -0.37
C GLY A 476 -10.74 -0.84 -0.04
N TRP A 477 -9.46 -0.83 -0.40
CA TRP A 477 -8.51 -1.88 -0.06
C TRP A 477 -7.51 -1.27 0.91
N THR A 478 -7.52 -1.72 2.17
CA THR A 478 -6.40 -1.36 3.06
C THR A 478 -5.11 -1.93 2.50
N ILE A 479 -4.01 -1.18 2.61
CA ILE A 479 -2.63 -1.61 2.37
C ILE A 479 -1.67 -0.89 3.34
N SER A 480 -0.42 -1.34 3.43
CA SER A 480 0.61 -0.69 4.24
C SER A 480 1.39 0.39 3.46
N PRO A 481 1.54 1.62 3.96
CA PRO A 481 2.47 2.60 3.40
C PRO A 481 3.92 2.10 3.36
N ALA A 482 4.31 1.19 4.26
CA ALA A 482 5.64 0.59 4.31
C ALA A 482 5.97 -0.24 3.05
N MET A 483 4.98 -0.55 2.20
CA MET A 483 5.19 -1.21 0.91
C MET A 483 6.10 -0.41 -0.02
N LEU A 484 6.21 0.92 0.13
CA LEU A 484 7.20 1.72 -0.61
C LEU A 484 8.64 1.23 -0.40
N ASP A 485 8.91 0.62 0.75
CA ASP A 485 10.22 0.05 1.07
C ASP A 485 10.24 -1.47 0.99
N ALA A 486 9.22 -2.13 1.55
CA ALA A 486 9.20 -3.59 1.66
C ALA A 486 8.86 -4.31 0.35
N MET A 487 8.01 -3.74 -0.50
CA MET A 487 7.53 -4.37 -1.73
C MET A 487 7.07 -3.35 -2.80
N PRO A 488 7.95 -2.41 -3.21
CA PRO A 488 7.56 -1.30 -4.08
C PRO A 488 7.03 -1.74 -5.45
N GLY A 489 7.56 -2.84 -6.01
CA GLY A 489 7.06 -3.41 -7.26
C GLY A 489 5.61 -3.92 -7.15
N VAL A 490 5.26 -4.49 -6.00
CA VAL A 490 3.87 -4.92 -5.70
C VAL A 490 2.97 -3.69 -5.61
N LEU A 491 3.37 -2.65 -4.88
CA LEU A 491 2.61 -1.40 -4.79
C LEU A 491 2.37 -0.77 -6.17
N ASN A 492 3.39 -0.71 -7.02
CA ASN A 492 3.25 -0.21 -8.37
C ASN A 492 2.31 -1.08 -9.23
N TYR A 493 2.37 -2.40 -9.08
CA TYR A 493 1.44 -3.31 -9.75
C TYR A 493 -0.02 -3.04 -9.35
N LEU A 494 -0.28 -2.84 -8.05
CA LEU A 494 -1.62 -2.50 -7.56
C LEU A 494 -2.12 -1.19 -8.16
N HIS A 495 -1.30 -0.13 -8.17
CA HIS A 495 -1.70 1.12 -8.85
C HIS A 495 -1.94 0.94 -10.34
N THR A 496 -1.01 0.30 -11.04
CA THR A 496 -1.08 0.11 -12.50
C THR A 496 -2.35 -0.67 -12.90
N THR A 497 -2.71 -1.69 -12.12
CA THR A 497 -3.86 -2.58 -12.40
C THR A 497 -5.16 -2.19 -11.70
N ALA A 498 -5.17 -1.13 -10.88
CA ALA A 498 -6.37 -0.63 -10.21
C ALA A 498 -7.41 -0.17 -11.24
N THR A 499 -8.66 -0.57 -11.06
CA THR A 499 -9.80 -0.06 -11.84
C THR A 499 -10.26 1.29 -11.27
N PRO A 500 -11.14 2.04 -11.97
CA PRO A 500 -11.74 3.24 -11.40
C PRO A 500 -12.50 3.01 -10.09
N ASN A 501 -12.88 1.77 -9.78
CA ASN A 501 -13.59 1.38 -8.56
C ASN A 501 -12.68 0.87 -7.44
N ASP A 502 -11.37 0.74 -7.66
CA ASP A 502 -10.42 0.33 -6.62
C ASP A 502 -9.77 1.54 -5.96
N ASN A 503 -9.92 1.66 -4.65
CA ASN A 503 -9.23 2.67 -3.86
C ASN A 503 -8.28 2.03 -2.85
N LEU A 504 -6.98 2.18 -3.06
CA LEU A 504 -5.98 1.82 -2.07
C LEU A 504 -5.99 2.85 -0.93
N ILE A 505 -6.11 2.39 0.32
CA ILE A 505 -6.13 3.23 1.53
C ILE A 505 -5.14 2.67 2.56
N SER A 506 -4.71 3.46 3.54
CA SER A 506 -3.85 2.93 4.60
C SER A 506 -4.66 2.11 5.61
N GLY A 507 -4.14 0.92 5.93
CA GLY A 507 -4.54 0.19 7.13
C GLY A 507 -4.05 0.86 8.43
N PRO A 508 -4.39 0.27 9.60
CA PRO A 508 -4.03 0.76 10.93
C PRO A 508 -2.52 0.81 11.16
N THR A 509 -1.93 1.90 11.66
CA THR A 509 -2.46 3.28 11.73
C THR A 509 -1.51 4.19 10.96
N GLY A 510 -1.36 3.97 9.66
CA GLY A 510 -0.39 4.69 8.83
C GLY A 510 0.88 3.88 8.60
N LEU A 511 2.06 4.47 8.82
CA LEU A 511 3.35 3.80 8.61
C LEU A 511 3.61 2.77 9.72
N GLY A 512 2.89 1.64 9.65
CA GLY A 512 2.85 0.57 10.63
C GLY A 512 1.74 0.72 11.67
N TYR A 513 1.32 -0.41 12.23
CA TYR A 513 0.30 -0.53 13.25
C TYR A 513 0.79 -0.04 14.61
N THR A 514 0.09 0.96 15.13
CA THR A 514 0.34 1.61 16.42
C THR A 514 -0.97 2.14 16.99
N TYR A 515 -1.00 2.35 18.31
CA TYR A 515 -2.07 3.03 19.03
C TYR A 515 -1.66 4.48 19.29
N PRO A 516 -2.00 5.44 18.41
CA PRO A 516 -1.51 6.81 18.51
C PRO A 516 -1.89 7.51 19.83
N ASN A 517 -2.95 7.08 20.51
CA ASN A 517 -3.31 7.61 21.84
C ASN A 517 -2.27 7.29 22.93
N TYR A 518 -1.40 6.29 22.73
CA TYR A 518 -0.35 5.89 23.68
C TYR A 518 1.00 6.56 23.41
N TRP A 519 1.07 7.46 22.43
CA TRP A 519 2.26 8.26 22.17
C TRP A 519 2.36 9.38 23.20
N GLY A 520 3.04 9.09 24.31
CA GLY A 520 3.14 10.01 25.45
C GLY A 520 3.90 11.30 25.19
N ASN A 521 4.67 11.38 24.10
CA ASN A 521 5.39 12.58 23.67
C ASN A 521 4.74 13.17 22.41
N GLN A 522 4.22 14.39 22.52
CA GLN A 522 3.51 15.07 21.45
C GLN A 522 4.39 15.34 20.22
N SER A 523 5.65 15.74 20.41
CA SER A 523 6.58 15.97 19.28
C SER A 523 6.91 14.69 18.52
N HIS A 524 6.99 13.55 19.21
CA HIS A 524 7.19 12.26 18.56
C HIS A 524 5.96 11.84 17.76
N LEU A 525 4.76 12.06 18.30
CA LEU A 525 3.51 11.82 17.59
C LEU A 525 3.43 12.68 16.32
N ASP A 526 3.74 13.98 16.43
CA ASP A 526 3.74 14.91 15.29
C ASP A 526 4.73 14.48 14.20
N ASN A 527 5.94 14.07 14.59
CA ASN A 527 6.96 13.54 13.67
C ASN A 527 6.48 12.26 12.96
N TYR A 528 5.85 11.33 13.69
CA TYR A 528 5.30 10.12 13.12
C TYR A 528 4.18 10.38 12.13
N VAL A 529 3.28 11.31 12.46
CA VAL A 529 2.19 11.72 11.55
C VAL A 529 2.76 12.37 10.30
N SER A 530 3.77 13.24 10.43
CA SER A 530 4.46 13.84 9.28
C SER A 530 5.14 12.79 8.40
N LEU A 531 5.81 11.81 9.00
CA LEU A 531 6.45 10.70 8.28
C LEU A 531 5.41 9.81 7.59
N THR A 532 4.30 9.52 8.27
CA THR A 532 3.15 8.81 7.70
C THR A 532 2.59 9.57 6.49
N ASN A 533 2.45 10.90 6.58
CA ASN A 533 1.98 11.72 5.46
C ASN A 533 2.92 11.68 4.25
N ASP A 534 4.25 11.73 4.46
CA ASP A 534 5.22 11.56 3.36
C ASP A 534 5.02 10.23 2.64
N TYR A 535 5.00 9.13 3.40
CA TYR A 535 4.84 7.80 2.84
C TYR A 535 3.49 7.63 2.13
N MET A 536 2.41 8.11 2.74
CA MET A 536 1.08 8.05 2.14
C MET A 536 0.97 8.90 0.88
N SER A 537 1.58 10.09 0.85
CA SER A 537 1.63 10.94 -0.35
C SER A 537 2.36 10.24 -1.50
N ARG A 538 3.55 9.68 -1.23
CA ARG A 538 4.35 8.96 -2.23
C ARG A 538 3.73 7.64 -2.68
N SER A 539 2.94 6.99 -1.82
CA SER A 539 2.22 5.74 -2.13
C SER A 539 0.81 5.98 -2.69
N GLY A 540 0.35 7.23 -2.79
CA GLY A 540 -0.95 7.57 -3.35
C GLY A 540 -2.14 7.27 -2.43
N LEU A 541 -1.90 7.10 -1.13
CA LEU A 541 -2.93 6.79 -0.14
C LEU A 541 -3.46 8.09 0.46
N LYS A 542 -4.76 8.37 0.28
CA LYS A 542 -5.40 9.60 0.77
C LYS A 542 -6.36 9.40 1.94
N VAL A 543 -6.61 8.17 2.35
CA VAL A 543 -7.47 7.83 3.49
C VAL A 543 -6.71 6.89 4.41
N LEU A 544 -6.79 7.13 5.72
CA LEU A 544 -6.11 6.34 6.74
C LEU A 544 -7.13 5.74 7.72
N THR A 545 -6.94 4.47 8.06
CA THR A 545 -7.70 3.81 9.14
C THR A 545 -6.93 3.92 10.46
N VAL A 546 -7.56 4.46 11.51
CA VAL A 546 -7.00 4.57 12.86
C VAL A 546 -7.48 3.43 13.73
N TRP A 547 -6.54 2.76 14.39
CA TRP A 547 -6.83 1.75 15.42
C TRP A 547 -6.09 2.12 16.71
N ASN A 548 -6.84 2.37 17.78
CA ASN A 548 -6.29 2.53 19.13
C ASN A 548 -6.63 1.32 20.00
N THR A 549 -7.91 1.02 20.13
CA THR A 549 -8.40 -0.26 20.65
C THR A 549 -9.72 -0.53 19.92
N ILE A 550 -10.29 -1.72 20.08
CA ILE A 550 -11.56 -2.10 19.44
C ILE A 550 -12.67 -1.06 19.70
N THR A 551 -12.71 -0.47 20.90
CA THR A 551 -13.69 0.56 21.30
C THR A 551 -13.05 1.95 21.51
N GLY A 552 -11.78 2.11 21.16
CA GLY A 552 -10.98 3.29 21.47
C GLY A 552 -11.14 4.38 20.41
N GLY A 553 -11.83 5.46 20.77
CA GLY A 553 -11.88 6.67 19.96
C GLY A 553 -10.51 7.34 19.79
N THR A 554 -10.40 8.23 18.82
CA THR A 554 -9.20 9.05 18.61
C THR A 554 -9.21 10.23 19.58
N ASN A 555 -8.15 10.40 20.37
CA ASN A 555 -8.03 11.56 21.26
C ASN A 555 -7.90 12.86 20.44
N THR A 556 -8.36 13.99 21.01
CA THR A 556 -8.30 15.29 20.34
C THR A 556 -6.90 15.69 19.91
N ASN A 557 -5.87 15.45 20.74
CA ASN A 557 -4.48 15.78 20.39
C ASN A 557 -4.00 14.95 19.18
N VAL A 558 -4.34 13.66 19.11
CA VAL A 558 -4.02 12.79 17.96
C VAL A 558 -4.72 13.27 16.69
N GLY A 559 -6.03 13.52 16.77
CA GLY A 559 -6.80 14.03 15.63
C GLY A 559 -6.25 15.38 15.13
N ASN A 560 -5.85 16.25 16.05
CA ASN A 560 -5.23 17.54 15.72
C ASN A 560 -3.84 17.38 15.10
N SER A 561 -3.02 16.42 15.55
CA SER A 561 -1.75 16.10 14.88
C SER A 561 -1.95 15.67 13.43
N PHE A 562 -2.90 14.77 13.16
CA PHE A 562 -3.26 14.41 11.77
C PHE A 562 -3.74 15.60 10.97
N ALA A 563 -4.58 16.46 11.56
CA ALA A 563 -5.05 17.66 10.87
C ALA A 563 -3.93 18.63 10.49
N THR A 564 -2.89 18.75 11.33
CA THR A 564 -1.79 19.69 11.12
C THR A 564 -0.67 19.10 10.25
N TYR A 565 -0.29 17.85 10.48
CA TYR A 565 0.92 17.24 9.90
C TYR A 565 0.62 16.21 8.81
N ALA A 566 -0.65 15.93 8.51
CA ALA A 566 -1.05 15.06 7.40
C ALA A 566 -1.97 15.75 6.36
N PRO A 567 -1.57 16.88 5.77
CA PRO A 567 -2.43 17.67 4.89
C PRO A 567 -2.78 16.98 3.56
N SER A 568 -2.10 15.89 3.17
CA SER A 568 -2.48 15.16 1.94
C SER A 568 -3.67 14.22 2.14
N LEU A 569 -4.08 13.95 3.39
CA LEU A 569 -5.17 13.04 3.69
C LEU A 569 -6.53 13.72 3.56
N LEU A 570 -7.46 13.04 2.89
CA LEU A 570 -8.86 13.43 2.78
C LEU A 570 -9.61 13.27 4.10
N GLY A 571 -9.33 12.19 4.83
CA GLY A 571 -9.94 11.93 6.12
C GLY A 571 -9.47 10.64 6.76
N LEU A 572 -9.97 10.39 7.97
CA LEU A 572 -9.61 9.25 8.80
C LEU A 572 -10.84 8.38 9.07
N THR A 573 -10.75 7.07 8.86
CA THR A 573 -11.67 6.14 9.51
C THR A 573 -11.10 5.76 10.88
N ALA A 574 -11.94 5.35 11.83
CA ALA A 574 -11.50 4.83 13.12
C ALA A 574 -12.24 3.54 13.47
N GLN A 575 -11.54 2.56 14.06
CA GLN A 575 -12.13 1.25 14.40
C GLN A 575 -13.22 1.29 15.48
N ASN A 576 -13.39 2.43 16.15
CA ASN A 576 -14.46 2.67 17.10
C ASN A 576 -15.84 2.68 16.41
N ALA A 577 -16.55 1.57 16.51
CA ALA A 577 -17.85 1.37 15.86
C ALA A 577 -18.90 2.39 16.36
N GLY A 578 -19.70 2.95 15.44
CA GLY A 578 -20.83 3.81 15.78
C GLY A 578 -21.16 4.92 14.78
N GLY A 579 -20.29 5.18 13.80
CA GLY A 579 -20.56 6.14 12.73
C GLY A 579 -20.34 7.62 13.09
N GLY A 580 -19.85 7.92 14.30
CA GLY A 580 -19.66 9.29 14.77
C GLY A 580 -18.61 10.04 13.95
N ILE A 581 -18.93 11.27 13.53
CA ILE A 581 -18.04 12.14 12.75
C ILE A 581 -17.49 13.24 13.67
N THR A 582 -16.19 13.50 13.59
CA THR A 582 -15.51 14.61 14.26
C THR A 582 -14.61 15.31 13.25
N VAL A 583 -14.61 16.64 13.23
CA VAL A 583 -13.69 17.43 12.40
C VAL A 583 -12.61 18.05 13.29
N TYR A 584 -11.40 17.53 13.22
CA TYR A 584 -10.25 18.01 14.00
C TYR A 584 -9.64 19.26 13.37
N ASN A 585 -9.32 20.26 14.21
CA ASN A 585 -8.84 21.59 13.80
C ASN A 585 -9.65 22.25 12.67
N ASN A 586 -10.92 21.88 12.48
CA ASN A 586 -11.73 22.31 11.34
C ASN A 586 -11.08 22.01 9.96
N LEU A 587 -10.28 20.94 9.88
CA LEU A 587 -9.50 20.58 8.70
C LEU A 587 -9.61 19.09 8.34
N MET A 588 -9.59 18.20 9.34
CA MET A 588 -9.52 16.76 9.15
C MET A 588 -10.80 16.08 9.64
N PRO A 589 -11.70 15.67 8.73
CA PRO A 589 -12.82 14.84 9.10
C PRO A 589 -12.32 13.44 9.47
N SER A 590 -12.83 12.94 10.58
CA SER A 590 -12.64 11.58 11.03
C SER A 590 -14.00 10.97 11.32
N GLN A 591 -14.21 9.72 10.92
CA GLN A 591 -15.40 8.96 11.23
C GLN A 591 -15.06 7.63 11.88
N GLY A 592 -15.62 7.36 13.06
CA GLY A 592 -15.68 6.00 13.59
C GLY A 592 -16.51 5.13 12.67
N LEU A 593 -15.98 4.00 12.19
CA LEU A 593 -16.66 3.13 11.24
C LEU A 593 -18.07 2.81 11.74
N ASN A 594 -19.03 2.71 10.83
CA ASN A 594 -20.38 2.29 11.20
C ASN A 594 -20.37 0.82 11.63
N ALA A 595 -19.56 0.01 10.95
CA ALA A 595 -19.26 -1.34 11.36
C ALA A 595 -17.79 -1.68 11.10
N THR A 596 -17.19 -2.34 12.08
CA THR A 596 -15.79 -2.79 12.09
C THR A 596 -15.79 -4.32 11.93
N TYR A 597 -14.95 -4.84 11.03
CA TYR A 597 -14.73 -6.29 10.87
C TYR A 597 -16.02 -7.11 10.68
N CYS A 598 -16.89 -6.70 9.76
CA CYS A 598 -18.05 -7.50 9.37
C CYS A 598 -17.59 -8.88 8.84
N PRO A 599 -17.97 -10.01 9.47
CA PRO A 599 -17.47 -11.33 9.09
C PRO A 599 -18.12 -11.90 7.82
N THR A 600 -19.32 -11.42 7.46
CA THR A 600 -20.11 -12.00 6.36
C THR A 600 -20.86 -10.95 5.55
N GLU A 601 -21.28 -11.34 4.34
CA GLU A 601 -22.20 -10.56 3.49
C GLU A 601 -23.47 -10.12 4.23
N ALA A 602 -24.11 -11.05 4.96
CA ALA A 602 -25.32 -10.77 5.71
C ALA A 602 -25.09 -9.71 6.81
N SER A 603 -23.93 -9.76 7.48
CA SER A 603 -23.56 -8.75 8.49
C SER A 603 -23.39 -7.37 7.86
N MET A 604 -22.75 -7.25 6.69
CA MET A 604 -22.63 -5.97 5.98
C MET A 604 -23.99 -5.39 5.62
N ILE A 605 -24.90 -6.21 5.08
CA ILE A 605 -26.27 -5.78 4.71
C ILE A 605 -27.04 -5.33 5.96
N SER A 606 -26.96 -6.08 7.05
CA SER A 606 -27.60 -5.74 8.33
C SER A 606 -27.13 -4.39 8.86
N GLU A 607 -25.81 -4.17 8.87
CA GLU A 607 -25.21 -2.93 9.38
C GLU A 607 -25.53 -1.71 8.51
N ILE A 608 -25.57 -1.87 7.19
CA ILE A 608 -26.05 -0.81 6.29
C ILE A 608 -27.51 -0.48 6.63
N ASN A 609 -28.40 -1.48 6.68
CA ASN A 609 -29.82 -1.26 7.02
C ASN A 609 -30.00 -0.55 8.37
N ARG A 610 -29.23 -0.95 9.38
CA ARG A 610 -29.24 -0.32 10.70
C ARG A 610 -28.91 1.17 10.64
N HIS A 611 -27.88 1.53 9.88
CA HIS A 611 -27.38 2.91 9.84
C HIS A 611 -28.09 3.84 8.85
N ILE A 612 -28.77 3.29 7.84
CA ILE A 612 -29.62 4.10 6.95
C ILE A 612 -31.01 4.37 7.53
N SER A 613 -31.42 3.61 8.55
CA SER A 613 -32.74 3.74 9.19
C SER A 613 -32.99 5.16 9.72
N GLY A 614 -34.21 5.67 9.54
CA GLY A 614 -34.62 7.00 10.01
C GLY A 614 -34.02 8.18 9.23
N TRP A 615 -33.42 7.97 8.07
CA TRP A 615 -33.02 9.08 7.20
C TRP A 615 -34.25 9.74 6.56
N ASN A 616 -34.34 11.07 6.66
CA ASN A 616 -35.52 11.85 6.29
C ASN A 616 -35.39 12.63 4.97
N GLY A 617 -34.27 12.48 4.24
CA GLY A 617 -34.06 13.18 2.96
C GLY A 617 -33.60 14.63 3.05
N THR A 618 -33.33 15.17 4.24
CA THR A 618 -33.05 16.62 4.41
C THR A 618 -31.56 16.99 4.40
N SER A 619 -30.67 16.03 4.62
CA SER A 619 -29.22 16.21 4.62
C SER A 619 -28.52 14.96 4.08
N PRO A 620 -27.27 15.04 3.59
CA PRO A 620 -26.48 13.85 3.29
C PRO A 620 -26.29 12.98 4.55
N ARG A 621 -26.18 11.66 4.35
CA ARG A 621 -25.81 10.70 5.39
C ARG A 621 -24.62 9.86 4.92
N PHE A 622 -23.70 9.59 5.82
CA PHE A 622 -22.44 8.90 5.56
C PHE A 622 -22.41 7.58 6.34
N VAL A 623 -22.23 6.44 5.64
CA VAL A 623 -22.14 5.10 6.23
C VAL A 623 -20.88 4.39 5.74
N SER A 624 -19.98 3.97 6.64
CA SER A 624 -18.73 3.29 6.30
C SER A 624 -18.67 1.89 6.91
N ILE A 625 -18.50 0.86 6.09
CA ILE A 625 -18.53 -0.55 6.49
C ILE A 625 -17.19 -1.19 6.15
N GLN A 626 -16.54 -1.78 7.16
CA GLN A 626 -15.33 -2.55 6.96
C GLN A 626 -15.62 -4.05 7.14
N ALA A 627 -15.17 -4.85 6.19
CA ALA A 627 -15.33 -6.31 6.19
C ALA A 627 -14.00 -7.00 6.49
N ASN A 628 -14.10 -8.12 7.22
CA ASN A 628 -12.98 -9.00 7.56
C ASN A 628 -12.70 -9.97 6.38
N PRO A 629 -11.46 -10.07 5.84
CA PRO A 629 -11.11 -11.00 4.77
C PRO A 629 -11.01 -12.48 5.20
N TRP A 630 -10.88 -12.76 6.50
CA TRP A 630 -10.55 -14.08 7.03
C TRP A 630 -11.75 -15.03 7.16
N GLU A 631 -12.97 -14.50 7.11
CA GLU A 631 -14.22 -15.25 7.33
C GLU A 631 -15.05 -15.44 6.05
N GLY A 632 -14.37 -15.49 4.89
CA GLY A 632 -14.98 -15.87 3.61
C GLY A 632 -15.53 -14.72 2.78
N ASN A 633 -15.44 -13.47 3.27
CA ASN A 633 -15.66 -12.31 2.42
C ASN A 633 -14.64 -12.28 1.29
N ASN A 634 -15.12 -12.12 0.07
CA ASN A 634 -14.31 -11.92 -1.12
C ASN A 634 -14.95 -10.82 -1.98
N TYR A 635 -14.37 -10.50 -3.14
CA TYR A 635 -14.91 -9.45 -3.99
C TYR A 635 -16.39 -9.68 -4.40
N GLN A 636 -16.80 -10.93 -4.63
CA GLN A 636 -18.20 -11.27 -4.95
C GLN A 636 -19.16 -10.90 -3.81
N SER A 637 -18.73 -11.05 -2.55
CA SER A 637 -19.54 -10.64 -1.39
C SER A 637 -19.91 -9.16 -1.49
N PHE A 638 -18.98 -8.27 -1.85
CA PHE A 638 -19.27 -6.84 -2.00
C PHE A 638 -20.21 -6.54 -3.18
N VAL A 639 -20.06 -7.27 -4.29
CA VAL A 639 -21.00 -7.16 -5.43
C VAL A 639 -22.42 -7.53 -4.99
N ASN A 640 -22.58 -8.59 -4.21
CA ASN A 640 -23.87 -9.02 -3.69
C ASN A 640 -24.47 -7.99 -2.69
N VAL A 641 -23.64 -7.43 -1.81
CA VAL A 641 -24.06 -6.34 -0.91
C VAL A 641 -24.61 -5.16 -1.71
N VAL A 642 -23.85 -4.65 -2.69
CA VAL A 642 -24.29 -3.51 -3.51
C VAL A 642 -25.59 -3.84 -4.27
N ASN A 643 -25.68 -5.03 -4.85
CA ASN A 643 -26.88 -5.48 -5.57
C ASN A 643 -28.12 -5.54 -4.67
N SER A 644 -27.96 -5.88 -3.38
CA SER A 644 -29.06 -5.91 -2.40
C SER A 644 -29.72 -4.54 -2.18
N PHE A 645 -29.01 -3.45 -2.50
CA PHE A 645 -29.52 -2.08 -2.36
C PHE A 645 -29.82 -1.39 -3.69
N LYS A 646 -29.71 -2.10 -4.83
CA LYS A 646 -29.85 -1.51 -6.17
C LYS A 646 -31.21 -0.85 -6.43
N SER A 647 -32.28 -1.30 -5.77
CA SER A 647 -33.62 -0.70 -5.89
C SER A 647 -33.77 0.62 -5.10
N ASN A 648 -32.87 0.92 -4.17
CA ASN A 648 -32.92 2.13 -3.36
C ASN A 648 -32.10 3.27 -3.99
N THR A 649 -32.77 4.13 -4.75
CA THR A 649 -32.15 5.27 -5.45
C THR A 649 -31.62 6.37 -4.54
N ASN A 650 -31.83 6.26 -3.22
CA ASN A 650 -31.25 7.18 -2.24
C ASN A 650 -29.85 6.76 -1.78
N ILE A 651 -29.44 5.53 -2.05
CA ILE A 651 -28.12 5.01 -1.69
C ILE A 651 -27.18 5.17 -2.89
N VAL A 652 -25.99 5.70 -2.62
CA VAL A 652 -24.89 5.82 -3.58
C VAL A 652 -23.66 5.18 -2.96
N PHE A 653 -23.21 4.07 -3.55
CA PHE A 653 -21.94 3.46 -3.16
C PHE A 653 -20.79 4.24 -3.77
N VAL A 654 -19.78 4.57 -2.95
CA VAL A 654 -18.62 5.37 -3.36
C VAL A 654 -17.34 4.81 -2.74
N ARG A 655 -16.22 5.03 -3.44
CA ARG A 655 -14.88 4.76 -2.92
C ARG A 655 -14.61 5.60 -1.66
N PRO A 656 -13.74 5.15 -0.74
CA PRO A 656 -13.37 5.91 0.46
C PRO A 656 -12.82 7.32 0.19
N ASP A 657 -12.03 7.53 -0.86
CA ASP A 657 -11.57 8.86 -1.26
C ASP A 657 -12.75 9.78 -1.62
N ASN A 658 -13.61 9.38 -2.56
CA ASN A 658 -14.81 10.13 -2.93
C ASN A 658 -15.76 10.33 -1.74
N TYR A 659 -15.87 9.33 -0.87
CA TYR A 659 -16.64 9.41 0.38
C TYR A 659 -16.17 10.57 1.26
N PHE A 660 -14.85 10.68 1.49
CA PHE A 660 -14.31 11.79 2.25
C PHE A 660 -14.32 13.11 1.49
N GLN A 661 -14.21 13.12 0.15
CA GLN A 661 -14.41 14.37 -0.60
C GLN A 661 -15.84 14.92 -0.43
N LEU A 662 -16.85 14.05 -0.50
CA LEU A 662 -18.26 14.41 -0.26
C LEU A 662 -18.49 14.86 1.19
N MET A 663 -17.85 14.18 2.16
CA MET A 663 -17.91 14.57 3.56
C MET A 663 -17.28 15.95 3.76
N ARG A 664 -16.10 16.19 3.19
CA ARG A 664 -15.42 17.50 3.25
C ARG A 664 -16.32 18.60 2.71
N GLU A 665 -16.91 18.40 1.53
CA GLU A 665 -17.87 19.36 0.94
C GLU A 665 -19.08 19.61 1.86
N ALA A 666 -19.67 18.56 2.45
CA ALA A 666 -20.80 18.68 3.37
C ALA A 666 -20.47 19.46 4.64
N TYR A 667 -19.19 19.49 5.05
CA TYR A 667 -18.67 20.24 6.19
C TYR A 667 -17.95 21.54 5.77
N ASN A 668 -18.11 22.00 4.53
CA ASN A 668 -17.47 23.21 3.99
C ASN A 668 -15.92 23.20 4.05
N LEU A 669 -15.31 22.03 3.89
CA LEU A 669 -13.87 21.83 3.81
C LEU A 669 -13.42 21.68 2.35
N PRO A 670 -12.17 22.05 2.01
CA PRO A 670 -11.63 21.85 0.66
C PRO A 670 -11.68 20.37 0.27
N THR A 671 -12.23 20.01 -0.90
CA THR A 671 -12.42 18.61 -1.31
C THR A 671 -11.11 17.91 -1.72
N ASP A 672 -10.04 18.66 -2.00
CA ASP A 672 -8.67 18.14 -2.11
C ASP A 672 -7.78 18.93 -1.13
N PRO A 673 -7.55 18.43 0.10
CA PRO A 673 -6.80 19.16 1.12
C PRO A 673 -5.32 19.32 0.77
N SER A 674 -4.80 18.53 -0.18
CA SER A 674 -3.43 18.70 -0.67
C SER A 674 -3.22 20.02 -1.43
N THR A 675 -4.31 20.69 -1.84
CA THR A 675 -4.24 22.02 -2.46
C THR A 675 -4.16 23.13 -1.43
N LEU A 676 -4.50 22.85 -0.16
CA LEU A 676 -4.52 23.85 0.90
C LEU A 676 -3.10 24.35 1.19
N VAL A 677 -2.88 25.64 0.97
CA VAL A 677 -1.65 26.32 1.40
C VAL A 677 -1.83 26.81 2.83
N LYS A 678 -2.91 27.55 3.09
CA LYS A 678 -3.21 28.08 4.43
C LYS A 678 -4.65 28.58 4.56
N THR A 679 -5.21 28.47 5.76
CA THR A 679 -6.43 29.16 6.16
C THR A 679 -6.12 30.09 7.32
N TYR A 680 -6.71 31.28 7.27
CA TYR A 680 -6.66 32.28 8.32
C TYR A 680 -8.10 32.63 8.74
N GLU A 681 -8.35 32.67 10.04
CA GLU A 681 -9.59 33.22 10.59
C GLU A 681 -9.58 34.75 10.42
N ALA A 682 -10.73 35.34 10.09
CA ALA A 682 -10.87 36.79 10.00
C ALA A 682 -10.87 37.42 11.40
N GLU A 683 -11.37 36.71 12.41
CA GLU A 683 -11.44 37.09 13.81
C GLU A 683 -10.62 36.16 14.72
N THR A 684 -10.36 36.61 15.94
CA THR A 684 -9.72 35.74 16.95
C THR A 684 -10.76 34.81 17.56
N THR A 685 -10.54 33.49 17.43
CA THR A 685 -11.38 32.42 17.99
C THR A 685 -10.73 31.80 19.24
N SER A 686 -11.39 30.83 19.86
CA SER A 686 -10.83 30.09 21.01
C SER A 686 -9.65 29.18 20.65
N TYR A 687 -9.45 28.90 19.35
CA TYR A 687 -8.46 27.94 18.85
C TYR A 687 -7.49 28.54 17.84
N ALA A 688 -7.71 29.78 17.37
CA ALA A 688 -6.81 30.49 16.46
C ALA A 688 -6.90 32.01 16.62
N GLY A 689 -5.76 32.70 16.65
CA GLY A 689 -5.71 34.15 16.54
C GLY A 689 -5.86 34.62 15.10
N SER A 690 -6.64 35.67 14.86
CA SER A 690 -6.67 36.31 13.54
C SER A 690 -5.34 37.02 13.29
N PRO A 691 -4.70 36.80 12.13
CA PRO A 691 -3.50 37.50 11.75
C PRO A 691 -3.79 38.79 10.96
N PHE A 692 -5.07 39.13 10.76
CA PHE A 692 -5.48 40.31 10.01
C PHE A 692 -5.55 41.54 10.89
N SER A 693 -5.25 42.68 10.28
CA SER A 693 -5.53 43.99 10.84
C SER A 693 -6.84 44.53 10.26
N HIS A 694 -7.47 45.43 11.02
CA HIS A 694 -8.81 45.93 10.72
C HIS A 694 -8.85 47.45 10.89
N ALA A 695 -9.42 48.17 9.91
CA ALA A 695 -9.67 49.62 10.03
C ALA A 695 -11.14 49.92 10.34
N VAL A 696 -12.06 49.06 9.89
CA VAL A 696 -13.50 49.15 10.13
C VAL A 696 -14.07 47.79 10.54
N GLY A 697 -15.23 47.79 11.18
CA GLY A 697 -15.91 46.58 11.63
C GLY A 697 -15.44 46.05 12.98
N ARG A 698 -15.94 44.86 13.35
CA ARG A 698 -15.74 44.21 14.65
C ARG A 698 -15.95 42.71 14.57
N SER A 699 -15.35 41.95 15.49
CA SER A 699 -15.66 40.51 15.64
C SER A 699 -17.11 40.34 16.10
N SER A 700 -17.87 39.57 15.34
CA SER A 700 -19.28 39.26 15.62
C SER A 700 -19.71 38.09 14.73
N ASP A 701 -20.59 37.22 15.26
CA ASP A 701 -21.25 36.17 14.46
C ASP A 701 -20.25 35.26 13.71
N ASN A 702 -19.23 34.77 14.44
CA ASN A 702 -18.14 33.92 13.94
C ASN A 702 -17.51 34.47 12.64
N GLY A 703 -17.13 35.74 12.70
CA GLY A 703 -16.52 36.48 11.61
C GLY A 703 -16.13 37.89 12.02
N TRP A 704 -15.57 38.65 11.06
CA TRP A 704 -15.39 40.09 11.13
C TRP A 704 -16.50 40.81 10.36
N THR A 705 -17.28 41.65 11.04
CA THR A 705 -18.51 42.26 10.52
C THR A 705 -18.40 43.79 10.43
N ALA A 706 -18.87 44.37 9.33
CA ALA A 706 -19.11 45.81 9.16
C ALA A 706 -20.54 46.06 8.64
N ASN A 707 -21.18 47.15 9.09
CA ASN A 707 -22.54 47.50 8.66
C ASN A 707 -22.75 49.00 8.46
N VAL A 708 -23.75 49.33 7.63
CA VAL A 708 -24.06 50.71 7.21
C VAL A 708 -24.52 51.63 8.33
N ALA A 709 -24.93 51.08 9.48
CA ALA A 709 -25.40 51.87 10.62
C ALA A 709 -24.25 52.33 11.52
N GLN A 710 -23.09 51.68 11.45
CA GLN A 710 -22.01 51.85 12.41
C GLN A 710 -20.62 52.02 11.80
N ASP A 711 -20.44 51.71 10.51
CA ASP A 711 -19.16 51.71 9.82
C ASP A 711 -19.28 52.46 8.48
N ASN A 712 -18.26 53.22 8.10
CA ASN A 712 -18.14 53.83 6.76
C ASN A 712 -17.31 52.91 5.84
N GLU A 713 -17.23 53.23 4.54
CA GLU A 713 -16.31 52.55 3.61
C GLU A 713 -14.87 52.50 4.16
N GLY A 714 -14.24 51.33 4.09
CA GLY A 714 -12.88 51.11 4.60
C GLY A 714 -12.45 49.65 4.67
N MET A 715 -11.19 49.44 5.06
CA MET A 715 -10.58 48.10 5.11
C MET A 715 -11.12 47.27 6.28
N MET A 716 -11.93 46.27 5.97
CA MET A 716 -12.34 45.25 6.94
C MET A 716 -11.20 44.31 7.27
N LEU A 717 -10.39 43.94 6.28
CA LEU A 717 -9.23 43.06 6.43
C LEU A 717 -8.05 43.61 5.62
N TYR A 718 -6.86 43.58 6.22
CA TYR A 718 -5.58 43.69 5.53
C TYR A 718 -4.49 42.91 6.28
N GLY A 719 -3.47 42.41 5.57
CA GLY A 719 -2.46 41.47 6.10
C GLY A 719 -2.62 40.05 5.51
N PRO A 720 -1.93 39.02 6.02
CA PRO A 720 -0.96 39.03 7.12
C PRO A 720 0.49 39.23 6.66
N TYR A 721 0.74 39.63 5.41
CA TYR A 721 2.10 39.85 4.85
C TYR A 721 2.95 38.58 4.82
N VAL A 722 2.36 37.47 4.34
CA VAL A 722 2.99 36.15 4.35
C VAL A 722 4.06 36.00 3.27
N THR A 723 5.22 35.43 3.63
CA THR A 723 6.36 35.20 2.73
C THR A 723 6.62 33.74 2.40
N THR A 724 5.98 32.81 3.12
CA THR A 724 6.30 31.37 3.07
C THR A 724 5.48 30.61 2.03
N PHE A 725 4.61 31.28 1.27
CA PHE A 725 3.76 30.63 0.27
C PHE A 725 4.59 30.19 -0.95
N PRO A 726 4.25 29.04 -1.57
CA PRO A 726 4.99 28.53 -2.72
C PRO A 726 4.85 29.47 -3.93
N ALA A 727 5.87 29.50 -4.78
CA ALA A 727 5.79 30.20 -6.07
C ALA A 727 4.77 29.51 -7.00
N GLY A 728 4.25 30.28 -7.95
CA GLY A 728 3.33 29.81 -8.98
C GLY A 728 1.90 30.28 -8.77
N GLN A 729 0.97 29.62 -9.47
CA GLN A 729 -0.43 29.99 -9.47
C GLN A 729 -1.08 29.66 -8.13
N LEU A 730 -1.71 30.65 -7.50
CA LEU A 730 -2.47 30.48 -6.26
C LEU A 730 -3.87 31.07 -6.42
N THR A 731 -4.80 30.55 -5.64
CA THR A 731 -6.16 31.07 -5.49
C THR A 731 -6.40 31.42 -4.04
N THR A 732 -6.91 32.61 -3.75
CA THR A 732 -7.32 33.01 -2.39
C THR A 732 -8.80 33.29 -2.34
N THR A 733 -9.48 32.58 -1.43
CA THR A 733 -10.92 32.55 -1.24
C THR A 733 -11.31 33.20 0.07
N PHE A 734 -12.21 34.17 0.00
CA PHE A 734 -12.85 34.84 1.12
C PHE A 734 -14.24 34.24 1.32
N LYS A 735 -14.53 33.79 2.55
CA LYS A 735 -15.85 33.28 2.93
C LYS A 735 -16.68 34.41 3.54
N ILE A 736 -17.71 34.85 2.82
CA ILE A 736 -18.46 36.08 3.08
C ILE A 736 -19.95 35.79 3.15
N LYS A 737 -20.68 36.42 4.07
CA LYS A 737 -22.15 36.50 4.07
C LYS A 737 -22.61 37.95 4.17
N ILE A 738 -23.86 38.18 3.77
CA ILE A 738 -24.52 39.49 3.89
C ILE A 738 -25.89 39.36 4.52
N ASP A 739 -26.42 40.46 5.03
CA ASP A 739 -27.74 40.55 5.63
C ASP A 739 -28.87 40.42 4.61
N VAL A 740 -28.77 41.10 3.47
CA VAL A 740 -29.85 41.18 2.46
C VAL A 740 -29.33 41.10 1.03
N VAL A 741 -29.84 40.12 0.27
CA VAL A 741 -29.52 39.92 -1.16
C VAL A 741 -30.46 40.69 -2.09
N THR A 742 -31.58 41.19 -1.58
CA THR A 742 -32.54 42.01 -2.33
C THR A 742 -32.12 43.49 -2.33
N GLY A 743 -32.25 44.17 -3.47
CA GLY A 743 -31.83 45.58 -3.64
C GLY A 743 -31.14 45.84 -4.96
N ASN A 744 -30.49 47.00 -5.12
CA ASN A 744 -29.68 47.33 -6.30
C ASN A 744 -28.46 46.38 -6.40
N ASN A 745 -27.93 46.16 -7.60
CA ASN A 745 -26.73 45.35 -7.76
C ASN A 745 -25.47 46.21 -7.55
N ASP A 746 -25.25 46.71 -6.34
CA ASP A 746 -24.11 47.55 -6.01
C ASP A 746 -22.89 46.70 -5.61
N PRO A 747 -21.65 47.16 -5.84
CA PRO A 747 -20.47 46.57 -5.23
C PRO A 747 -20.50 46.82 -3.71
N ILE A 748 -20.41 45.76 -2.92
CA ILE A 748 -20.53 45.84 -1.45
C ILE A 748 -19.18 45.64 -0.74
N VAL A 749 -18.24 44.96 -1.39
CA VAL A 749 -16.86 44.79 -0.94
C VAL A 749 -15.95 44.63 -2.17
N THR A 750 -14.79 45.28 -2.17
CA THR A 750 -13.72 45.00 -3.13
C THR A 750 -12.72 44.06 -2.46
N LEU A 751 -12.47 42.92 -3.09
CA LEU A 751 -11.44 41.99 -2.67
C LEU A 751 -10.20 42.18 -3.54
N ASP A 752 -9.01 42.11 -2.96
CA ASP A 752 -7.78 42.11 -3.74
C ASP A 752 -6.64 41.37 -3.05
N VAL A 753 -5.68 40.95 -3.87
CA VAL A 753 -4.40 40.37 -3.42
C VAL A 753 -3.28 41.27 -3.88
N ARG A 754 -2.49 41.75 -2.93
CA ARG A 754 -1.37 42.66 -3.16
C ARG A 754 -0.05 42.00 -2.82
N ASP A 755 0.91 42.14 -3.72
CA ASP A 755 2.31 41.89 -3.43
C ASP A 755 2.87 43.13 -2.73
N ALA A 756 3.00 43.06 -1.40
CA ALA A 756 3.50 44.15 -0.58
C ALA A 756 5.00 44.39 -0.77
N THR A 757 5.75 43.43 -1.32
CA THR A 757 7.17 43.61 -1.66
C THR A 757 7.32 44.58 -2.84
N THR A 758 6.50 44.42 -3.88
CA THR A 758 6.53 45.28 -5.08
C THR A 758 5.54 46.44 -5.01
N GLY A 759 4.56 46.37 -4.12
CA GLY A 759 3.45 47.30 -3.99
C GLY A 759 2.30 47.08 -4.97
N VAL A 760 2.40 46.09 -5.87
CA VAL A 760 1.46 45.83 -6.97
C VAL A 760 0.24 45.02 -6.51
N VAL A 761 -0.96 45.43 -6.92
CA VAL A 761 -2.17 44.61 -6.81
C VAL A 761 -2.13 43.55 -7.91
N LEU A 762 -2.00 42.29 -7.52
CA LEU A 762 -1.87 41.16 -8.45
C LEU A 762 -3.21 40.82 -9.12
N THR A 763 -4.31 40.98 -8.37
CA THR A 763 -5.67 40.72 -8.83
C THR A 763 -6.67 41.41 -7.91
N ALA A 764 -7.82 41.82 -8.46
CA ALA A 764 -8.90 42.46 -7.72
C ALA A 764 -10.26 42.01 -8.27
N PHE A 765 -11.27 41.97 -7.41
CA PHE A 765 -12.62 41.57 -7.74
C PHE A 765 -13.64 42.32 -6.88
N ASP A 766 -14.55 43.05 -7.53
CA ASP A 766 -15.69 43.65 -6.86
C ASP A 766 -16.79 42.60 -6.67
N VAL A 767 -17.21 42.42 -5.42
CA VAL A 767 -18.30 41.54 -5.06
C VAL A 767 -19.59 42.35 -5.03
N TYR A 768 -20.58 41.89 -5.79
CA TYR A 768 -21.87 42.55 -5.97
C TYR A 768 -22.99 41.85 -5.19
N ARG A 769 -23.99 42.62 -4.76
CA ARG A 769 -25.13 42.12 -3.96
C ARG A 769 -25.83 40.91 -4.58
N HIS A 770 -26.10 40.92 -5.89
CA HIS A 770 -26.83 39.83 -6.57
C HIS A 770 -26.00 38.57 -6.77
N GLN A 771 -24.73 38.57 -6.38
CA GLN A 771 -23.88 37.39 -6.45
C GLN A 771 -24.04 36.47 -5.24
N PHE A 772 -24.78 36.87 -4.19
CA PHE A 772 -25.05 36.03 -3.01
C PHE A 772 -26.30 35.17 -3.17
N LYS A 773 -26.22 33.89 -2.78
CA LYS A 773 -27.35 32.93 -2.88
C LYS A 773 -28.54 33.28 -1.99
N ALA A 774 -28.30 33.72 -0.76
CA ALA A 774 -29.34 33.96 0.23
C ALA A 774 -28.86 34.86 1.37
N ASN A 775 -29.81 35.48 2.07
CA ASN A 775 -29.56 36.27 3.28
C ASN A 775 -28.90 35.38 4.34
N GLY A 776 -27.87 35.90 5.01
CA GLY A 776 -27.17 35.24 6.12
C GLY A 776 -26.41 33.97 5.74
N LEU A 777 -26.34 33.60 4.46
CA LEU A 777 -25.65 32.40 4.00
C LEU A 777 -24.21 32.74 3.60
N TYR A 778 -23.23 32.06 4.21
CA TYR A 778 -21.84 32.16 3.78
C TYR A 778 -21.63 31.61 2.38
N GLN A 779 -20.82 32.34 1.63
CA GLN A 779 -20.46 32.01 0.27
C GLN A 779 -19.00 32.38 0.01
N ASP A 780 -18.37 31.64 -0.88
CA ASP A 780 -16.98 31.79 -1.23
C ASP A 780 -16.81 32.71 -2.46
N PHE A 781 -15.89 33.66 -2.36
CA PHE A 781 -15.46 34.56 -3.43
C PHE A 781 -13.95 34.52 -3.52
N SER A 782 -13.35 34.41 -4.70
CA SER A 782 -11.91 34.21 -4.75
C SER A 782 -11.20 34.83 -5.93
N LEU A 783 -9.89 34.95 -5.79
CA LEU A 783 -9.04 35.58 -6.77
C LEU A 783 -7.83 34.70 -7.08
N THR A 784 -7.58 34.53 -8.37
CA THR A 784 -6.44 33.79 -8.90
C THR A 784 -5.31 34.74 -9.27
N TYR A 785 -4.09 34.44 -8.84
CA TYR A 785 -2.88 35.25 -9.06
C TYR A 785 -1.62 34.39 -9.20
N GLN A 786 -0.52 35.00 -9.64
CA GLN A 786 0.80 34.38 -9.68
C GLN A 786 1.64 34.90 -8.51
N ASN A 787 2.17 33.98 -7.70
CA ASN A 787 3.04 34.29 -6.57
C ASN A 787 4.53 34.05 -6.93
N VAL A 788 5.40 34.90 -6.40
CA VAL A 788 6.86 34.73 -6.43
C VAL A 788 7.32 34.30 -5.04
N ALA A 789 8.11 33.23 -4.93
CA ALA A 789 8.57 32.74 -3.65
C ALA A 789 9.29 33.83 -2.84
N GLY A 790 8.94 33.97 -1.56
CA GLY A 790 9.53 34.95 -0.64
C GLY A 790 8.92 36.35 -0.70
N HIS A 791 8.05 36.66 -1.68
CA HIS A 791 7.33 37.94 -1.69
C HIS A 791 6.28 38.00 -0.57
N GLN A 792 6.03 39.20 -0.04
CA GLN A 792 5.03 39.42 1.02
C GLN A 792 3.64 39.57 0.40
N LEU A 793 2.77 38.59 0.63
CA LEU A 793 1.38 38.64 0.18
C LEU A 793 0.47 39.26 1.24
N GLU A 794 -0.33 40.23 0.80
CA GLU A 794 -1.35 40.95 1.57
C GLU A 794 -2.74 40.67 0.95
N PHE A 795 -3.67 40.15 1.75
CA PHE A 795 -5.05 39.89 1.37
C PHE A 795 -5.94 40.98 1.93
N ARG A 796 -6.74 41.62 1.08
CA ARG A 796 -7.51 42.81 1.45
C ARG A 796 -8.98 42.68 1.11
N ALA A 797 -9.81 43.20 2.01
CA ALA A 797 -11.25 43.34 1.83
C ALA A 797 -11.68 44.76 2.20
N ASN A 798 -12.03 45.56 1.21
CA ASN A 798 -12.45 46.95 1.37
C ASN A 798 -13.97 47.08 1.28
N TYR A 799 -14.61 47.36 2.42
CA TYR A 799 -16.05 47.53 2.57
C TYR A 799 -16.56 48.78 1.85
N LYS A 800 -17.72 48.70 1.19
CA LYS A 800 -18.29 49.78 0.38
C LYS A 800 -19.47 50.52 1.00
N ASP A 801 -19.85 50.19 2.24
CA ASP A 801 -20.94 50.87 2.95
C ASP A 801 -22.28 50.84 2.16
N ARG A 802 -22.64 49.63 1.71
CA ARG A 802 -23.89 49.38 0.96
C ARG A 802 -24.78 48.29 1.56
N ALA A 803 -24.22 47.37 2.35
CA ALA A 803 -24.94 46.26 2.99
C ALA A 803 -24.17 45.82 4.24
N THR A 804 -24.74 45.03 5.14
CA THR A 804 -23.93 44.40 6.19
C THR A 804 -23.08 43.30 5.56
N VAL A 805 -21.77 43.29 5.84
CA VAL A 805 -20.83 42.27 5.35
C VAL A 805 -20.18 41.59 6.55
N ASN A 806 -20.13 40.27 6.55
CA ASN A 806 -19.38 39.46 7.52
C ASN A 806 -18.43 38.52 6.78
N ILE A 807 -17.15 38.52 7.15
CA ILE A 807 -16.10 37.66 6.61
C ILE A 807 -15.65 36.69 7.70
N ASP A 808 -15.71 35.38 7.44
CA ASP A 808 -15.30 34.33 8.38
C ASP A 808 -13.84 33.94 8.16
N LYS A 809 -13.48 33.57 6.93
CA LYS A 809 -12.17 32.98 6.62
C LYS A 809 -11.56 33.49 5.32
N VAL A 810 -10.23 33.50 5.29
CA VAL A 810 -9.42 33.67 4.09
C VAL A 810 -8.57 32.41 3.88
N THR A 811 -8.81 31.70 2.79
CA THR A 811 -8.14 30.43 2.47
C THR A 811 -7.39 30.52 1.16
N THR A 812 -6.11 30.17 1.16
CA THR A 812 -5.29 30.09 -0.04
C THR A 812 -5.06 28.64 -0.42
N THR A 813 -5.26 28.32 -1.70
CA THR A 813 -4.98 27.01 -2.29
C THR A 813 -4.11 27.14 -3.54
N THR A 814 -3.43 26.05 -3.92
CA THR A 814 -2.68 25.96 -5.19
C THR A 814 -3.56 25.75 -6.40
N ARG A 815 -4.82 25.33 -6.18
CA ARG A 815 -5.90 25.16 -7.16
C ARG A 815 -7.23 24.95 -6.43
N ILE A 816 -8.35 25.14 -7.11
CA ILE A 816 -9.69 24.87 -6.55
C ILE A 816 -10.33 23.58 -7.07
N GLY A 817 -9.84 23.04 -8.19
CA GLY A 817 -10.32 21.76 -8.74
C GLY A 817 -9.36 21.15 -9.76
N GLN A 818 -9.39 19.82 -9.89
CA GLN A 818 -8.70 19.07 -10.93
C GLN A 818 -9.64 17.96 -11.41
N TYR A 819 -9.73 17.79 -12.73
CA TYR A 819 -10.57 16.80 -13.39
C TYR A 819 -9.70 16.01 -14.37
N GLU A 820 -9.53 14.71 -14.10
CA GLU A 820 -8.85 13.80 -15.02
C GLU A 820 -9.68 13.64 -16.29
N ALA A 821 -9.02 13.64 -17.46
CA ALA A 821 -9.67 13.61 -18.76
C ALA A 821 -10.43 12.31 -18.97
N GLU A 822 -9.91 11.18 -18.50
CA GLU A 822 -10.53 9.86 -18.51
C GLU A 822 -11.49 9.62 -17.34
N GLY A 823 -11.64 10.60 -16.45
CA GLY A 823 -12.47 10.49 -15.26
C GLY A 823 -13.97 10.57 -15.55
N ALA A 824 -14.78 9.95 -14.70
CA ALA A 824 -16.22 9.69 -14.95
C ALA A 824 -17.15 10.92 -15.06
N VAL A 825 -16.69 12.13 -14.73
CA VAL A 825 -17.47 13.38 -14.87
C VAL A 825 -17.09 14.16 -16.13
N GLN A 826 -16.02 13.76 -16.81
CA GLN A 826 -15.73 14.22 -18.15
C GLN A 826 -16.44 13.30 -19.13
N ALA A 827 -17.05 13.90 -20.13
CA ALA A 827 -17.70 13.23 -21.22
C ALA A 827 -16.87 13.38 -22.50
N HIS A 828 -17.10 12.46 -23.44
CA HIS A 828 -16.27 12.31 -24.62
C HIS A 828 -17.15 12.03 -25.84
N HIS A 829 -16.83 12.68 -26.96
CA HIS A 829 -17.43 12.38 -28.25
C HIS A 829 -16.42 11.71 -29.20
N ALA A 830 -15.14 11.99 -29.02
CA ALA A 830 -14.04 11.42 -29.81
C ALA A 830 -12.95 10.88 -28.88
N GLY A 831 -12.31 9.78 -29.26
CA GLY A 831 -11.19 9.19 -28.53
C GLY A 831 -11.57 8.04 -27.60
N ARG A 832 -10.59 7.60 -26.81
CA ARG A 832 -10.64 6.46 -25.91
C ARG A 832 -9.64 6.64 -24.75
N PRO A 833 -9.85 6.00 -23.60
CA PRO A 833 -8.87 6.03 -22.52
C PRO A 833 -7.59 5.29 -22.95
N THR A 834 -6.42 5.86 -22.68
CA THR A 834 -5.11 5.25 -22.99
C THR A 834 -4.08 5.67 -21.95
N GLY A 835 -3.63 4.72 -21.12
CA GLY A 835 -2.71 5.02 -20.03
C GLY A 835 -3.34 5.95 -18.99
N ASP A 836 -2.71 7.11 -18.76
CA ASP A 836 -3.10 8.16 -17.81
C ASP A 836 -3.84 9.33 -18.46
N GLY A 837 -4.44 9.13 -19.64
CA GLY A 837 -5.20 10.20 -20.30
C GLY A 837 -6.18 9.71 -21.36
N TRP A 838 -6.90 10.67 -21.94
CA TRP A 838 -7.85 10.45 -23.02
C TRP A 838 -7.23 10.80 -24.38
N GLN A 839 -7.15 9.82 -25.28
CA GLN A 839 -6.46 9.94 -26.56
C GLN A 839 -7.44 9.91 -27.74
N ALA A 840 -7.24 10.79 -28.72
CA ALA A 840 -7.90 10.76 -30.02
C ALA A 840 -6.86 10.78 -31.14
N ALA A 841 -7.00 9.90 -32.13
CA ALA A 841 -6.09 9.77 -33.27
C ALA A 841 -6.83 9.96 -34.61
N PRO A 842 -6.26 10.67 -35.60
CA PRO A 842 -6.94 10.96 -36.87
C PRO A 842 -7.40 9.72 -37.65
N SER A 843 -6.72 8.58 -37.49
CA SER A 843 -7.03 7.32 -38.16
C SER A 843 -8.10 6.48 -37.47
N LEU A 844 -8.44 6.79 -36.22
CA LEU A 844 -9.29 5.95 -35.37
C LEU A 844 -10.52 6.68 -34.83
N ASP A 845 -10.47 8.01 -34.75
CA ASP A 845 -11.45 8.81 -34.04
C ASP A 845 -11.96 9.97 -34.90
N PRO A 846 -13.26 10.32 -34.81
CA PRO A 846 -13.81 11.46 -35.52
C PRO A 846 -13.29 12.79 -34.93
N VAL A 847 -13.38 13.88 -35.71
CA VAL A 847 -13.22 15.23 -35.16
C VAL A 847 -14.38 15.56 -34.21
N GLY A 848 -14.10 16.29 -33.12
CA GLY A 848 -15.13 16.58 -32.12
C GLY A 848 -14.58 16.87 -30.73
N HIS A 849 -15.45 17.06 -29.75
CA HIS A 849 -15.03 17.25 -28.36
C HIS A 849 -14.46 15.93 -27.80
N MET A 850 -13.15 15.86 -27.68
CA MET A 850 -12.49 14.72 -27.05
C MET A 850 -12.57 14.78 -25.53
N VAL A 851 -12.78 15.96 -24.94
CA VAL A 851 -13.09 16.16 -23.52
C VAL A 851 -14.12 17.29 -23.41
N TYR A 852 -15.16 17.11 -22.61
CA TYR A 852 -16.08 18.16 -22.18
C TYR A 852 -16.73 17.82 -20.83
N GLY A 853 -17.03 18.81 -20.01
CA GLY A 853 -17.57 18.64 -18.65
C GLY A 853 -16.72 19.33 -17.58
N PRO A 854 -17.00 19.13 -16.29
CA PRO A 854 -18.06 18.31 -15.72
C PRO A 854 -19.37 19.05 -15.45
N TYR A 855 -19.59 20.23 -16.05
CA TYR A 855 -20.71 21.11 -15.68
C TYR A 855 -20.62 21.50 -14.19
N ASP A 856 -19.44 21.99 -13.80
CA ASP A 856 -19.08 22.32 -12.42
C ASP A 856 -19.83 23.56 -11.91
N ALA A 857 -20.85 23.35 -11.08
CA ALA A 857 -21.63 24.42 -10.46
C ALA A 857 -21.04 24.92 -9.13
N ASN A 858 -19.92 24.32 -8.67
CA ASN A 858 -19.31 24.60 -7.38
C ASN A 858 -18.13 25.58 -7.48
N VAL A 859 -17.78 26.03 -8.68
CA VAL A 859 -16.75 27.06 -8.87
C VAL A 859 -17.18 28.35 -8.18
N PRO A 860 -16.40 28.90 -7.22
CA PRO A 860 -16.79 30.14 -6.56
C PRO A 860 -16.80 31.33 -7.55
N VAL A 861 -17.50 32.39 -7.21
CA VAL A 861 -17.52 33.63 -8.00
C VAL A 861 -16.16 34.33 -7.90
N GLY A 862 -15.67 34.92 -9.00
CA GLY A 862 -14.41 35.67 -9.01
C GLY A 862 -13.57 35.56 -10.29
N ALA A 863 -12.32 36.01 -10.21
CA ALA A 863 -11.32 35.91 -11.29
C ALA A 863 -10.69 34.52 -11.30
N ARG A 864 -10.65 33.87 -12.48
CA ARG A 864 -10.32 32.45 -12.65
C ARG A 864 -9.28 32.19 -13.71
N LYS A 865 -8.61 31.03 -13.58
CA LYS A 865 -7.84 30.42 -14.66
C LYS A 865 -8.02 28.91 -14.71
N VAL A 866 -8.34 28.38 -15.89
CA VAL A 866 -8.30 26.94 -16.18
C VAL A 866 -7.02 26.60 -16.94
N THR A 867 -6.46 25.41 -16.69
CA THR A 867 -5.28 24.86 -17.36
C THR A 867 -5.58 23.47 -17.90
N PHE A 868 -5.28 23.24 -19.18
CA PHE A 868 -5.43 21.96 -19.87
C PHE A 868 -4.04 21.36 -20.11
N ARG A 869 -3.83 20.11 -19.69
CA ARG A 869 -2.58 19.39 -19.88
C ARG A 869 -2.69 18.45 -21.07
N VAL A 870 -1.99 18.77 -22.15
CA VAL A 870 -2.17 18.14 -23.48
C VAL A 870 -0.81 17.75 -24.06
N LYS A 871 -0.74 16.62 -24.76
CA LYS A 871 0.40 16.26 -25.63
C LYS A 871 -0.08 15.91 -27.03
N THR A 872 0.83 16.07 -27.99
CA THR A 872 0.66 15.73 -29.40
C THR A 872 1.77 14.76 -29.83
N ASP A 873 1.46 13.81 -30.72
CA ASP A 873 2.49 12.96 -31.34
C ASP A 873 3.33 13.69 -32.41
N ASN A 874 2.89 14.88 -32.85
CA ASN A 874 3.56 15.64 -33.90
C ASN A 874 3.44 17.16 -33.69
N ASN A 875 4.54 17.78 -33.28
CA ASN A 875 4.66 19.24 -33.10
C ASN A 875 5.30 19.98 -34.29
N SER A 876 5.45 19.32 -35.45
CA SER A 876 6.16 19.87 -36.63
C SER A 876 5.24 20.37 -37.75
N LEU A 877 3.93 20.46 -37.53
CA LEU A 877 2.95 20.86 -38.55
C LEU A 877 2.81 22.38 -38.72
N GLY A 878 3.68 23.17 -38.07
CA GLY A 878 3.65 24.63 -38.11
C GLY A 878 2.44 25.23 -37.40
N ALA A 879 1.86 26.28 -37.98
CA ALA A 879 0.73 27.03 -37.42
C ALA A 879 -0.64 26.32 -37.57
N GLN A 880 -0.68 25.05 -37.96
CA GLN A 880 -1.93 24.29 -38.08
C GLN A 880 -2.55 24.07 -36.69
N ALA A 881 -3.83 24.42 -36.55
CA ALA A 881 -4.62 24.14 -35.36
C ALA A 881 -4.83 22.62 -35.20
N VAL A 882 -4.43 22.09 -34.05
CA VAL A 882 -4.54 20.68 -33.70
C VAL A 882 -5.67 20.43 -32.69
N ALA A 883 -5.95 21.41 -31.82
CA ALA A 883 -7.11 21.42 -30.93
C ALA A 883 -7.61 22.83 -30.65
N ARG A 884 -8.84 22.96 -30.18
CA ARG A 884 -9.36 24.17 -29.50
C ARG A 884 -9.64 23.85 -28.03
N ILE A 885 -9.29 24.75 -27.13
CA ILE A 885 -9.69 24.68 -25.72
C ILE A 885 -10.61 25.84 -25.37
N ASP A 886 -11.61 25.61 -24.54
CA ASP A 886 -12.54 26.65 -24.10
C ASP A 886 -13.21 26.36 -22.75
N VAL A 887 -13.73 27.42 -22.12
CA VAL A 887 -14.60 27.37 -20.94
C VAL A 887 -15.98 27.84 -21.34
N ARG A 888 -17.00 27.02 -21.14
CA ARG A 888 -18.38 27.32 -21.51
C ARG A 888 -19.28 27.39 -20.28
N ASP A 889 -20.16 28.37 -20.26
CA ASP A 889 -21.29 28.42 -19.33
C ASP A 889 -22.39 27.47 -19.82
N GLY A 890 -22.70 26.46 -19.01
CA GLY A 890 -23.68 25.42 -19.33
C GLY A 890 -25.14 25.90 -19.32
N VAL A 891 -25.46 27.04 -18.71
CA VAL A 891 -26.81 27.63 -18.76
C VAL A 891 -26.97 28.49 -20.00
N THR A 892 -26.05 29.43 -20.23
CA THR A 892 -26.17 30.41 -21.32
C THR A 892 -25.67 29.88 -22.65
N GLY A 893 -24.84 28.83 -22.63
CA GLY A 893 -24.19 28.24 -23.79
C GLY A 893 -23.00 29.04 -24.33
N GLN A 894 -22.65 30.17 -23.70
CA GLN A 894 -21.57 31.07 -24.13
C GLN A 894 -20.19 30.57 -23.69
N SER A 895 -19.17 30.76 -24.53
CA SER A 895 -17.78 30.57 -24.15
C SER A 895 -17.29 31.79 -23.36
N LEU A 896 -16.85 31.59 -22.12
CA LEU A 896 -16.26 32.61 -21.26
C LEU A 896 -14.81 32.93 -21.64
N ALA A 897 -14.09 31.95 -22.20
CA ALA A 897 -12.75 32.10 -22.79
C ALA A 897 -12.47 30.94 -23.75
N GLU A 898 -11.66 31.17 -24.79
CA GLU A 898 -11.23 30.13 -25.75
C GLU A 898 -9.86 30.42 -26.36
N MET A 899 -9.18 29.37 -26.84
CA MET A 899 -7.90 29.46 -27.57
C MET A 899 -7.74 28.28 -28.54
N GLU A 900 -7.20 28.55 -29.73
CA GLU A 900 -6.71 27.53 -30.66
C GLU A 900 -5.28 27.11 -30.32
N LEU A 901 -5.05 25.81 -30.22
CA LEU A 901 -3.74 25.19 -30.02
C LEU A 901 -3.18 24.77 -31.38
N THR A 902 -2.03 25.33 -31.76
CA THR A 902 -1.30 25.00 -32.97
C THR A 902 -0.19 23.99 -32.69
N SER A 903 0.16 23.17 -33.69
CA SER A 903 1.20 22.14 -33.57
C SER A 903 2.54 22.71 -33.07
N GLN A 904 2.96 23.86 -33.59
CA GLN A 904 4.21 24.53 -33.21
C GLN A 904 4.24 25.09 -31.77
N GLN A 905 3.10 25.21 -31.08
CA GLN A 905 3.08 25.66 -29.69
C GLN A 905 3.51 24.56 -28.71
N PHE A 906 3.54 23.29 -29.14
CA PHE A 906 4.04 22.19 -28.31
C PHE A 906 5.57 22.12 -28.40
N ALA A 907 6.24 22.20 -27.24
CA ALA A 907 7.69 22.23 -27.15
C ALA A 907 8.35 20.95 -27.69
N ALA A 908 7.70 19.79 -27.52
CA ALA A 908 8.16 18.50 -28.03
C ALA A 908 7.00 17.55 -28.31
N ALA A 909 7.18 16.66 -29.30
CA ALA A 909 6.28 15.54 -29.52
C ALA A 909 6.31 14.55 -28.34
N ASN A 910 5.16 13.94 -28.05
CA ASN A 910 4.95 12.94 -26.99
C ASN A 910 5.28 13.43 -25.56
N GLN A 911 5.29 14.75 -25.33
CA GLN A 911 5.50 15.36 -24.02
C GLN A 911 4.27 16.19 -23.63
N TYR A 912 3.81 16.04 -22.38
CA TYR A 912 2.71 16.85 -21.86
C TYR A 912 3.14 18.30 -21.65
N GLN A 913 2.27 19.22 -22.07
CA GLN A 913 2.42 20.65 -21.89
C GLN A 913 1.11 21.25 -21.37
N ASP A 914 1.21 22.30 -20.56
CA ASP A 914 0.07 22.97 -19.95
C ASP A 914 -0.34 24.23 -20.76
N PHE A 915 -1.63 24.40 -21.03
CA PHE A 915 -2.22 25.54 -21.75
C PHE A 915 -3.34 26.18 -20.92
N GLY A 916 -3.30 27.49 -20.70
CA GLY A 916 -4.21 28.16 -19.77
C GLY A 916 -5.15 29.20 -20.38
N LEU A 917 -6.36 29.34 -19.83
CA LEU A 917 -7.34 30.38 -20.14
C LEU A 917 -7.75 31.12 -18.87
N SER A 918 -7.78 32.45 -18.91
CA SER A 918 -8.27 33.29 -17.79
C SER A 918 -9.67 33.82 -18.11
N PHE A 919 -10.56 33.85 -17.12
CA PHE A 919 -11.94 34.32 -17.27
C PHE A 919 -12.51 34.85 -15.94
N HIS A 920 -13.65 35.53 -16.00
CA HIS A 920 -14.39 35.96 -14.80
C HIS A 920 -15.68 35.16 -14.66
N HIS A 921 -15.85 34.47 -13.51
CA HIS A 921 -17.11 33.82 -13.18
C HIS A 921 -17.96 34.77 -12.35
N THR A 922 -19.03 35.31 -12.95
CA THR A 922 -19.85 36.38 -12.34
C THR A 922 -21.23 35.92 -11.89
N THR A 923 -21.67 34.73 -12.30
CA THR A 923 -23.07 34.29 -12.15
C THR A 923 -23.15 32.99 -11.36
N ILE A 924 -23.90 33.03 -10.27
CA ILE A 924 -23.98 31.92 -9.33
C ILE A 924 -24.73 30.70 -9.86
N ASN A 925 -24.32 29.50 -9.46
CA ASN A 925 -24.91 28.22 -9.84
C ASN A 925 -24.94 27.92 -11.35
N HIS A 926 -24.25 28.71 -12.18
CA HIS A 926 -24.07 28.40 -13.58
C HIS A 926 -22.97 27.32 -13.71
N PRO A 927 -23.29 26.12 -14.19
CA PRO A 927 -22.32 25.05 -14.28
C PRO A 927 -21.31 25.34 -15.39
N LEU A 928 -20.01 25.28 -15.07
CA LEU A 928 -18.94 25.50 -16.03
C LEU A 928 -18.48 24.20 -16.69
N GLU A 929 -18.31 24.25 -17.99
CA GLU A 929 -17.85 23.15 -18.83
C GLU A 929 -16.47 23.50 -19.40
N TYR A 930 -15.48 22.61 -19.24
CA TYR A 930 -14.13 22.78 -19.77
C TYR A 930 -13.94 21.82 -20.95
N ARG A 931 -13.62 22.36 -22.13
CA ARG A 931 -13.70 21.59 -23.37
C ARG A 931 -12.38 21.54 -24.11
N VAL A 932 -12.13 20.40 -24.74
CA VAL A 932 -11.06 20.19 -25.73
C VAL A 932 -11.69 19.63 -27.01
N TYR A 933 -11.63 20.42 -28.08
CA TYR A 933 -12.08 20.03 -29.41
C TYR A 933 -10.89 19.52 -30.24
N PHE A 934 -11.01 18.32 -30.79
CA PHE A 934 -10.02 17.62 -31.60
C PHE A 934 -10.21 17.93 -33.10
N HIS A 935 -9.19 18.50 -33.76
CA HIS A 935 -9.25 18.87 -35.19
C HIS A 935 -8.80 17.77 -36.16
N GLY A 936 -8.38 16.59 -35.67
CA GLY A 936 -8.03 15.46 -36.55
C GLY A 936 -6.73 15.62 -37.34
N LYS A 937 -5.77 16.42 -36.87
CA LYS A 937 -4.49 16.70 -37.59
C LYS A 937 -3.30 15.84 -37.12
N THR A 938 -3.32 15.41 -35.87
CA THR A 938 -2.25 14.68 -35.16
C THR A 938 -2.91 13.88 -34.05
N THR A 939 -2.26 12.85 -33.50
CA THR A 939 -2.77 12.20 -32.28
C THR A 939 -2.63 13.16 -31.12
N LEU A 940 -3.72 13.38 -30.38
CA LEU A 940 -3.75 14.19 -29.17
C LEU A 940 -4.10 13.35 -27.97
N THR A 941 -3.50 13.66 -26.83
CA THR A 941 -3.85 13.05 -25.54
C THR A 941 -4.00 14.16 -24.51
N VAL A 942 -5.14 14.18 -23.83
CA VAL A 942 -5.42 15.09 -22.71
C VAL A 942 -5.26 14.28 -21.43
N ASP A 943 -4.45 14.78 -20.51
CA ASP A 943 -4.23 14.20 -19.18
C ASP A 943 -5.33 14.72 -18.24
N LYS A 944 -5.35 16.03 -18.01
CA LYS A 944 -6.27 16.64 -17.03
C LYS A 944 -6.57 18.11 -17.28
N VAL A 945 -7.63 18.57 -16.60
CA VAL A 945 -8.06 19.97 -16.54
C VAL A 945 -7.97 20.44 -15.10
N THR A 946 -7.24 21.53 -14.84
CA THR A 946 -7.08 22.12 -13.51
C THR A 946 -7.68 23.52 -13.47
N ILE A 947 -8.55 23.80 -12.50
CA ILE A 947 -9.12 25.13 -12.28
C ILE A 947 -8.54 25.77 -11.02
N ASN A 948 -8.20 27.06 -11.16
CA ASN A 948 -7.64 27.93 -10.13
C ASN A 948 -8.53 29.16 -9.97
#